data_AF-A0A8U0Q718-F1
#
_entry.id   AF-A0A8U0Q718-F1
#
_cell.length_a   1.000
_cell.length_b   1.000
_cell.length_c   1.000
_cell.angle_alpha   90.00
_cell.angle_beta   90.00
_cell.angle_gamma   90.00
#
_symmetry.space_group_name_H-M   'P 1'
#
loop_
_entity.id
_entity.type
_entity.pdbx_description
1 polymer ?
#
loop_
_entity_poly.entity_id
_entity_poly.type
_entity_poly.pdbx_seq_one_letter_code
_entity_poly.pdbx_strand_id
1 'polypeptide(L)'
;MSNKTKILIKPKRFLTIFQTDKPVYKPGQTVKFRIVSLDASFLTFNQMDPNSNRIAQWLNQSTVSGILDLSHPMSAEATQGSYIITAWNEKGEKTSQNFDIKEYGVILKGSGKASFTDVIITVSFEDVPQAYKPGIAYEGKIKVTGPDSSPIPNEPVYLFLQNSGNSENWTLTTDSKGIASFSLDTSLWSSDSVSLSARYQKVEEDYPYEQGVRRPLYTSAYHFAWKFYSKSKSFVKIMQGEGKFSCEKGGIVLAHYIIQGVKLKKGQTTLDFFYLVISRGSIQQHGRLPVAIKERKVNQGQLMLSLQRMPELTPFAQVVVYTVLPDGEAVADSRDFPIHLCLKNKVSLKFSSLQELPGEKTSLSLQAHPGSLCSLRAIDQSVLLLQPEQELSLDSVFSQLPVQKLSGYSYRVADPYPCLRYPPRFEEEMIMRLPPVPKLVDELVVPDWGKRSFWFGPSDDKNDVYSIFKEVGIKILTNSDVKKPYDCKTTYAMQQNVMMEARPMNMMPNEESAPTPGASGGPKETVRTYFPETWIWDLVPVGHTGKVNVEKTVPDTITKWAAGAFCTSPVGFGLAPNTGLTAFQPFFVSLTLPYSVIRGEVFTLKATVFNYLSKCIMVSPPSVVSFFTSPVKVTLAESNQFTARPCEGCQYTLCLCAEESRTFKWTLTPTALGEVSVKVSAEALTTKKFCGNEVATVPGKGRIDTVVQTLLVEAEGTQETVSHNALLCPAEGPVEKDISLKLPEVFVEGSAKASLSVLGDLMGRAIKNLDSLLQMPYGCGEQNMVLFAPNIYILNYLQSTRQLTMEIQTRATGFLDSGYQRELNYKHDDGSYSAFGKSDESGNTWLTSFVLKSFGGAKPYIFVDPAHIAQAKAWLASHQQTDGCIASVGKLFHNGMKGGVGDQVSLTAYITAALLELDGNTSDPMVEKSLTCLKAAVSDQLENTYTIALLSYTFTLAQNQVMRAKLITHLDKIAATSGGNRHWERAEASGTKTDSLEVEMTSYVLLALLSGPTMPGFGLDYSTGIVRWLAQQQNPYGGFASTQDTVVALQALAKYGAATFSPEGASTVSVSSARGLKMEFTVNQNNRLLYQEEQLREVPGDYNIKAKGKSCVFVQIAMHYNIPPPPDFSAFNISTQTLGKCDGTKKSLIVSVAVRYNGRREETNMVIINVKLLSGFVLDKSSLGPLKNDPTVKRVDLEEGHVIIYLDGLKQKETKTYSLAIEEDVPVRNLKPAVVKVYDYYQTSDEAVSEYSSPCAE
;
A
#
# COMPACT_ATOMS: atom_id res chain seq x y z
N MET A 1 3.23 -24.73 61.43
CA MET A 1 4.01 -23.61 60.85
C MET A 1 3.25 -23.06 59.64
N SER A 2 3.24 -21.75 59.42
CA SER A 2 2.57 -21.10 58.29
C SER A 2 3.61 -20.49 57.35
N ASN A 3 3.89 -21.13 56.22
CA ASN A 3 4.77 -20.56 55.20
C ASN A 3 3.98 -19.61 54.29
N LYS A 4 4.58 -18.45 53.97
CA LYS A 4 4.00 -17.42 53.09
C LYS A 4 5.03 -17.04 52.02
N THR A 5 4.57 -16.64 50.83
CA THR A 5 5.46 -16.14 49.77
C THR A 5 4.78 -15.03 48.97
N LYS A 6 5.58 -14.17 48.31
CA LYS A 6 5.09 -13.12 47.41
C LYS A 6 4.97 -13.67 45.98
N ILE A 7 3.89 -13.29 45.28
CA ILE A 7 3.63 -13.62 43.87
C ILE A 7 3.44 -12.34 43.06
N LEU A 8 3.70 -12.42 41.75
CA LEU A 8 3.47 -11.32 40.80
C LEU A 8 2.21 -11.61 39.99
N ILE A 9 1.23 -10.72 40.02
CA ILE A 9 0.01 -10.81 39.21
C ILE A 9 0.16 -9.81 38.05
N LYS A 10 -0.04 -10.30 36.82
CA LYS A 10 -0.10 -9.47 35.60
C LYS A 10 -1.44 -9.70 34.89
N PRO A 11 -2.02 -8.68 34.23
CA PRO A 11 -3.20 -8.88 33.40
C PRO A 11 -2.89 -9.85 32.25
N LYS A 12 -3.91 -10.62 31.84
CA LYS A 12 -3.82 -11.53 30.70
C LYS A 12 -3.68 -10.72 29.41
N ARG A 13 -2.58 -10.94 28.69
CA ARG A 13 -2.36 -10.40 27.33
C ARG A 13 -2.99 -11.33 26.30
N PHE A 14 -3.55 -10.72 25.25
CA PHE A 14 -4.15 -11.41 24.12
C PHE A 14 -3.20 -11.40 22.93
N LEU A 15 -3.49 -12.24 21.94
CA LEU A 15 -2.73 -12.32 20.69
C LEU A 15 -3.54 -11.64 19.59
N THR A 16 -3.01 -10.55 19.06
CA THR A 16 -3.52 -9.82 17.90
C THR A 16 -2.62 -10.10 16.71
N ILE A 17 -3.21 -10.57 15.61
CA ILE A 17 -2.52 -10.91 14.36
C ILE A 17 -3.03 -9.97 13.27
N PHE A 18 -2.11 -9.43 12.47
CA PHE A 18 -2.44 -8.61 11.30
C PHE A 18 -2.06 -9.36 10.02
N GLN A 19 -2.93 -9.34 9.01
CA GLN A 19 -2.69 -9.86 7.67
C GLN A 19 -3.02 -8.77 6.65
N THR A 20 -2.06 -8.32 5.86
CA THR A 20 -2.32 -7.54 4.64
C THR A 20 -2.55 -8.46 3.43
N ASP A 21 -3.19 -7.97 2.36
CA ASP A 21 -3.29 -8.76 1.13
C ASP A 21 -1.90 -8.96 0.53
N LYS A 22 -1.10 -7.89 0.44
CA LYS A 22 0.30 -7.94 0.02
C LYS A 22 1.25 -7.14 0.93
N PRO A 23 2.56 -7.44 0.91
CA PRO A 23 3.56 -6.75 1.73
C PRO A 23 3.95 -5.36 1.21
N VAL A 24 3.95 -5.18 -0.13
CA VAL A 24 4.41 -3.97 -0.81
C VAL A 24 3.32 -3.46 -1.76
N TYR A 25 3.06 -2.15 -1.72
CA TYR A 25 2.09 -1.47 -2.56
C TYR A 25 2.77 -0.43 -3.44
N LYS A 26 2.18 -0.16 -4.61
CA LYS A 26 2.48 1.03 -5.41
C LYS A 26 1.63 2.20 -4.89
N PRO A 27 2.08 3.46 -5.05
CA PRO A 27 1.22 4.63 -4.85
C PRO A 27 -0.11 4.47 -5.61
N GLY A 28 -1.22 4.94 -5.02
CA GLY A 28 -2.56 4.83 -5.61
C GLY A 28 -3.27 3.49 -5.41
N GLN A 29 -2.59 2.45 -4.88
CA GLN A 29 -3.23 1.16 -4.64
C GLN A 29 -4.01 1.11 -3.32
N THR A 30 -5.11 0.36 -3.29
CA THR A 30 -5.87 0.09 -2.07
C THR A 30 -5.15 -0.95 -1.20
N VAL A 31 -4.87 -0.59 0.05
CA VAL A 31 -4.35 -1.50 1.08
C VAL A 31 -5.52 -2.27 1.67
N LYS A 32 -5.52 -3.60 1.58
CA LYS A 32 -6.53 -4.46 2.22
C LYS A 32 -5.89 -5.18 3.39
N PHE A 33 -6.55 -5.16 4.55
CA PHE A 33 -6.00 -5.75 5.76
C PHE A 33 -7.07 -6.36 6.67
N ARG A 34 -6.68 -7.46 7.31
CA ARG A 34 -7.47 -8.20 8.30
C ARG A 34 -6.76 -8.18 9.63
N ILE A 35 -7.50 -7.88 10.69
CA ILE A 35 -7.03 -7.95 12.07
C ILE A 35 -7.78 -9.07 12.76
N VAL A 36 -7.04 -9.98 13.41
CA VAL A 36 -7.59 -11.11 14.15
C VAL A 36 -7.16 -10.98 15.61
N SER A 37 -8.10 -10.89 16.53
CA SER A 37 -7.82 -11.19 17.94
C SER A 37 -8.26 -12.60 18.28
N LEU A 38 -7.59 -13.19 19.27
CA LEU A 38 -8.08 -14.41 19.93
C LEU A 38 -9.05 -14.11 21.11
N ASP A 39 -9.47 -12.85 21.26
CA ASP A 39 -10.58 -12.34 22.06
C ASP A 39 -11.52 -11.46 21.19
N ALA A 40 -12.67 -11.03 21.70
CA ALA A 40 -13.69 -10.33 20.89
C ALA A 40 -13.55 -8.79 20.88
N SER A 41 -12.58 -8.26 21.63
CA SER A 41 -12.60 -6.91 22.21
C SER A 41 -11.51 -5.98 21.65
N PHE A 42 -11.86 -5.25 20.59
CA PHE A 42 -11.12 -4.08 20.10
C PHE A 42 -11.98 -2.82 20.27
N LEU A 43 -11.37 -1.66 20.54
CA LEU A 43 -12.11 -0.38 20.62
C LEU A 43 -11.58 0.71 19.69
N THR A 44 -10.29 0.79 19.36
CA THR A 44 -9.77 1.82 18.43
C THR A 44 -8.58 1.31 17.61
N PHE A 45 -8.46 1.73 16.34
CA PHE A 45 -7.24 1.51 15.54
C PHE A 45 -7.01 2.62 14.51
N ASN A 46 -5.73 2.85 14.21
CA ASN A 46 -5.26 4.03 13.49
C ASN A 46 -4.13 3.62 12.52
N GLN A 47 -4.02 4.31 11.39
CA GLN A 47 -2.92 4.19 10.43
C GLN A 47 -2.06 5.47 10.45
N MET A 48 -0.74 5.31 10.35
CA MET A 48 0.24 6.40 10.36
C MET A 48 1.13 6.37 9.11
N ASP A 49 1.56 7.55 8.66
CA ASP A 49 2.49 7.74 7.54
C ASP A 49 3.96 7.67 8.00
N PRO A 50 4.94 7.70 7.07
CA PRO A 50 6.37 7.74 7.40
C PRO A 50 6.82 9.00 8.17
N ASN A 51 6.02 10.05 8.21
CA ASN A 51 6.25 11.32 8.92
C ASN A 51 5.51 11.38 10.28
N SER A 52 4.97 10.26 10.76
CA SER A 52 4.14 10.14 11.97
C SER A 52 2.78 10.86 11.94
N ASN A 53 2.33 11.36 10.78
CA ASN A 53 0.97 11.90 10.61
C ASN A 53 -0.06 10.77 10.69
N ARG A 54 -1.23 11.05 11.27
CA ARG A 54 -2.36 10.10 11.31
C ARG A 54 -3.16 10.19 10.01
N ILE A 55 -3.08 9.13 9.19
CA ILE A 55 -3.71 9.02 7.87
C ILE A 55 -5.21 8.74 7.98
N ALA A 56 -5.54 7.76 8.83
CA ALA A 56 -6.89 7.24 8.98
C ALA A 56 -7.11 6.69 10.39
N GLN A 57 -8.34 6.75 10.88
CA GLN A 57 -8.71 6.24 12.18
C GLN A 57 -10.14 5.67 12.16
N TRP A 58 -10.31 4.54 12.81
CA TRP A 58 -11.60 3.87 12.97
C TRP A 58 -11.83 3.59 14.46
N LEU A 59 -13.05 3.85 14.91
CA LEU A 59 -13.47 3.74 16.30
C LEU A 59 -14.58 2.68 16.43
N ASN A 60 -14.60 1.96 17.55
CA ASN A 60 -15.66 1.04 17.99
C ASN A 60 -16.12 0.01 16.94
N GLN A 61 -15.18 -0.55 16.16
CA GLN A 61 -15.51 -1.54 15.12
C GLN A 61 -15.78 -2.93 15.72
N SER A 62 -16.92 -3.52 15.37
CA SER A 62 -17.32 -4.88 15.77
C SER A 62 -16.59 -5.94 14.95
N THR A 63 -16.12 -7.03 15.58
CA THR A 63 -15.54 -8.18 14.88
C THR A 63 -16.60 -9.22 14.52
N VAL A 64 -16.38 -9.95 13.41
CA VAL A 64 -17.17 -11.14 13.05
C VAL A 64 -16.31 -12.37 13.33
N SER A 65 -16.69 -13.18 14.32
CA SER A 65 -15.93 -14.36 14.78
C SER A 65 -14.44 -14.06 15.10
N GLY A 66 -14.15 -12.89 15.67
CA GLY A 66 -12.79 -12.45 16.03
C GLY A 66 -11.98 -11.87 14.87
N ILE A 67 -12.55 -11.77 13.67
CA ILE A 67 -11.92 -11.19 12.48
C ILE A 67 -12.56 -9.81 12.20
N LEU A 68 -11.71 -8.83 11.86
CA LEU A 68 -12.06 -7.52 11.32
C LEU A 68 -11.43 -7.43 9.92
N ASP A 69 -12.21 -7.04 8.90
CA ASP A 69 -11.78 -7.00 7.49
C ASP A 69 -12.05 -5.60 6.92
N LEU A 70 -11.00 -4.97 6.38
CA LEU A 70 -10.96 -3.54 6.08
C LEU A 70 -10.13 -3.25 4.83
N SER A 71 -10.40 -2.10 4.22
CA SER A 71 -9.65 -1.61 3.07
C SER A 71 -9.50 -0.09 3.13
N HIS A 72 -8.34 0.41 2.74
CA HIS A 72 -8.05 1.85 2.69
C HIS A 72 -7.38 2.22 1.34
N PRO A 73 -7.97 3.12 0.53
CA PRO A 73 -7.33 3.60 -0.69
C PRO A 73 -6.17 4.54 -0.34
N MET A 74 -4.95 4.23 -0.81
CA MET A 74 -3.82 5.15 -0.66
C MET A 74 -3.81 6.16 -1.82
N SER A 75 -3.36 7.40 -1.55
CA SER A 75 -3.20 8.41 -2.59
C SER A 75 -2.18 8.01 -3.67
N ALA A 76 -2.39 8.44 -4.91
CA ALA A 76 -1.44 8.23 -6.01
C ALA A 76 -0.06 8.92 -5.81
N GLU A 77 0.04 9.85 -4.85
CA GLU A 77 1.29 10.48 -4.40
C GLU A 77 1.59 10.17 -2.94
N ALA A 78 1.18 8.99 -2.46
CA ALA A 78 1.56 8.51 -1.13
C ALA A 78 3.09 8.49 -0.98
N THR A 79 3.60 9.10 0.09
CA THR A 79 5.04 9.22 0.36
C THR A 79 5.69 7.84 0.43
N GLN A 80 6.78 7.62 -0.32
CA GLN A 80 7.43 6.30 -0.36
C GLN A 80 8.11 6.01 0.98
N GLY A 81 7.85 4.84 1.57
CA GLY A 81 8.33 4.51 2.92
C GLY A 81 7.58 3.36 3.59
N SER A 82 7.91 3.12 4.86
CA SER A 82 7.25 2.14 5.73
C SER A 82 6.10 2.81 6.49
N TYR A 83 4.87 2.42 6.16
CA TYR A 83 3.65 2.81 6.86
C TYR A 83 3.38 1.88 8.05
N ILE A 84 2.63 2.35 9.05
CA ILE A 84 2.34 1.58 10.26
C ILE A 84 0.84 1.56 10.55
N ILE A 85 0.27 0.35 10.62
CA ILE A 85 -1.08 0.10 11.13
C ILE A 85 -0.97 -0.22 12.62
N THR A 86 -1.71 0.47 13.49
CA THR A 86 -1.68 0.26 14.94
C THR A 86 -3.09 0.07 15.51
N ALA A 87 -3.32 -1.03 16.21
CA ALA A 87 -4.57 -1.32 16.92
C ALA A 87 -4.39 -1.24 18.44
N TRP A 88 -5.45 -0.80 19.12
CA TRP A 88 -5.52 -0.64 20.57
C TRP A 88 -6.66 -1.49 21.14
N ASN A 89 -6.38 -2.24 22.20
CA ASN A 89 -7.40 -2.95 22.97
C ASN A 89 -8.05 -2.07 24.04
N GLU A 90 -9.08 -2.59 24.72
CA GLU A 90 -9.85 -1.86 25.76
C GLU A 90 -9.00 -1.36 26.95
N LYS A 91 -7.75 -1.84 27.07
CA LYS A 91 -6.83 -1.55 28.17
C LYS A 91 -5.69 -0.63 27.74
N GLY A 92 -5.71 -0.12 26.51
CA GLY A 92 -4.67 0.74 25.96
C GLY A 92 -3.36 0.02 25.59
N GLU A 93 -3.36 -1.31 25.45
CA GLU A 93 -2.20 -2.02 24.89
C GLU A 93 -2.20 -1.87 23.36
N LYS A 94 -1.08 -1.35 22.81
CA LYS A 94 -0.88 -1.17 21.37
C LYS A 94 -0.23 -2.39 20.71
N THR A 95 -0.69 -2.76 19.53
CA THR A 95 -0.01 -3.72 18.62
C THR A 95 0.04 -3.13 17.22
N SER A 96 1.15 -3.30 16.51
CA SER A 96 1.36 -2.68 15.20
C SER A 96 1.93 -3.65 14.16
N GLN A 97 1.59 -3.43 12.90
CA GLN A 97 2.22 -4.06 11.72
C GLN A 97 2.61 -2.97 10.71
N ASN A 98 3.80 -3.09 10.15
CA ASN A 98 4.29 -2.19 9.11
C ASN A 98 3.91 -2.72 7.72
N PHE A 99 3.93 -1.88 6.69
CA PHE A 99 3.93 -2.28 5.27
C PHE A 99 4.61 -1.20 4.42
N ASP A 100 5.13 -1.57 3.25
CA ASP A 100 5.91 -0.63 2.42
C ASP A 100 5.11 -0.11 1.22
N ILE A 101 5.25 1.19 0.92
CA ILE A 101 4.84 1.78 -0.36
C ILE A 101 6.09 2.16 -1.15
N LYS A 102 6.23 1.59 -2.35
CA LYS A 102 7.37 1.78 -3.25
C LYS A 102 6.92 1.76 -4.71
N GLU A 103 7.54 2.60 -5.52
CA GLU A 103 7.32 2.61 -6.96
C GLU A 103 8.24 1.58 -7.64
N TYR A 104 7.67 0.54 -8.24
CA TYR A 104 8.42 -0.47 -8.99
C TYR A 104 7.86 -0.64 -10.41
N GLY A 105 8.60 -0.11 -11.39
CA GLY A 105 8.21 -0.08 -12.81
C GLY A 105 8.56 -1.33 -13.62
N VAL A 106 9.16 -2.35 -13.00
CA VAL A 106 9.50 -3.63 -13.65
C VAL A 106 9.17 -4.77 -12.70
N ILE A 107 8.42 -5.77 -13.18
CA ILE A 107 8.24 -7.05 -12.49
C ILE A 107 9.63 -7.71 -12.46
N LEU A 108 10.26 -7.76 -11.28
CA LEU A 108 11.60 -8.33 -11.10
C LEU A 108 11.58 -9.82 -11.47
N LYS A 109 12.13 -10.14 -12.65
CA LYS A 109 12.19 -11.52 -13.17
C LYS A 109 13.20 -12.42 -12.43
N GLY A 110 13.91 -11.90 -11.43
CA GLY A 110 14.79 -12.66 -10.55
C GLY A 110 15.52 -11.77 -9.55
N SER A 111 15.88 -12.36 -8.40
CA SER A 111 16.73 -11.74 -7.37
C SER A 111 17.72 -12.77 -6.85
N GLY A 112 19.02 -12.44 -6.85
CA GLY A 112 20.07 -13.27 -6.28
C GLY A 112 20.71 -12.59 -5.08
N LYS A 113 21.05 -13.36 -4.04
CA LYS A 113 21.82 -12.89 -2.88
C LYS A 113 22.96 -13.88 -2.62
N ALA A 114 24.17 -13.37 -2.45
CA ALA A 114 25.35 -14.15 -2.06
C ALA A 114 25.86 -13.64 -0.71
N SER A 115 26.35 -14.54 0.13
CA SER A 115 26.94 -14.25 1.44
C SER A 115 28.27 -14.98 1.59
N PHE A 116 29.30 -14.27 2.06
CA PHE A 116 30.64 -14.81 2.24
C PHE A 116 30.96 -14.92 3.74
N THR A 117 31.45 -16.08 4.18
CA THR A 117 31.85 -16.37 5.56
C THR A 117 33.30 -16.88 5.57
N ASP A 118 34.03 -16.56 6.63
CA ASP A 118 35.37 -17.08 6.96
C ASP A 118 35.32 -18.27 7.93
N VAL A 119 34.16 -18.54 8.55
CA VAL A 119 33.91 -19.73 9.36
C VAL A 119 33.79 -20.95 8.44
N ILE A 120 34.75 -21.87 8.53
CA ILE A 120 34.70 -23.14 7.78
C ILE A 120 33.96 -24.22 8.55
N ILE A 121 34.20 -24.33 9.86
CA ILE A 121 33.58 -25.35 10.72
C ILE A 121 33.13 -24.73 12.03
N THR A 122 31.88 -25.02 12.38
CA THR A 122 31.32 -24.70 13.70
C THR A 122 31.23 -25.97 14.54
N VAL A 123 31.85 -25.96 15.72
CA VAL A 123 31.69 -26.98 16.77
C VAL A 123 30.81 -26.42 17.88
N SER A 124 29.81 -27.19 18.32
CA SER A 124 28.86 -26.79 19.37
C SER A 124 28.47 -27.97 20.28
N PHE A 125 28.09 -27.67 21.52
CA PHE A 125 27.54 -28.66 22.44
C PHE A 125 26.00 -28.69 22.34
N GLU A 126 25.42 -29.87 22.12
CA GLU A 126 23.97 -30.13 22.17
C GLU A 126 23.62 -31.10 23.32
N ASP A 127 22.42 -30.95 23.90
CA ASP A 127 21.87 -31.74 25.02
C ASP A 127 22.65 -31.76 26.36
N VAL A 128 23.83 -31.13 26.43
CA VAL A 128 24.74 -31.15 27.60
C VAL A 128 24.12 -30.48 28.84
N PRO A 129 23.98 -31.19 30.00
CA PRO A 129 23.44 -30.60 31.23
C PRO A 129 24.36 -29.55 31.87
N GLN A 130 23.82 -28.50 32.48
CA GLN A 130 24.64 -27.51 33.21
C GLN A 130 25.14 -28.05 34.58
N ALA A 131 24.50 -29.08 35.13
CA ALA A 131 24.89 -29.71 36.38
C ALA A 131 25.06 -31.23 36.24
N TYR A 132 26.12 -31.78 36.84
CA TYR A 132 26.41 -33.21 36.92
C TYR A 132 25.96 -33.81 38.26
N LYS A 133 25.55 -35.09 38.23
CA LYS A 133 25.06 -35.83 39.40
C LYS A 133 26.07 -36.94 39.74
N PRO A 134 26.83 -36.83 40.85
CA PRO A 134 27.91 -37.77 41.17
C PRO A 134 27.46 -39.24 41.18
N GLY A 135 28.16 -40.09 40.42
CA GLY A 135 27.84 -41.52 40.27
C GLY A 135 26.78 -41.81 39.21
N ILE A 136 26.38 -40.83 38.41
CA ILE A 136 25.63 -40.99 37.16
C ILE A 136 26.55 -40.58 36.00
N ALA A 137 26.55 -41.35 34.91
CA ALA A 137 27.27 -40.99 33.70
C ALA A 137 26.84 -39.62 33.16
N TYR A 138 27.82 -38.76 32.90
CA TYR A 138 27.62 -37.45 32.34
C TYR A 138 27.65 -37.56 30.81
N GLU A 139 26.47 -37.46 30.22
CA GLU A 139 26.24 -37.66 28.80
C GLU A 139 26.02 -36.32 28.11
N GLY A 140 26.49 -36.22 26.87
CA GLY A 140 26.32 -35.03 26.04
C GLY A 140 26.59 -35.31 24.58
N LYS A 141 26.30 -34.34 23.72
CA LYS A 141 26.55 -34.42 22.28
C LYS A 141 27.38 -33.23 21.83
N ILE A 142 28.27 -33.47 20.88
CA ILE A 142 29.00 -32.45 20.15
C ILE A 142 28.48 -32.49 18.72
N LYS A 143 28.17 -31.34 18.14
CA LYS A 143 27.70 -31.20 16.78
C LYS A 143 28.67 -30.37 15.97
N VAL A 144 29.00 -30.87 14.79
CA VAL A 144 29.91 -30.26 13.82
C VAL A 144 29.15 -29.94 12.55
N THR A 145 29.19 -28.67 12.16
CA THR A 145 28.55 -28.19 10.92
C THR A 145 29.50 -27.38 10.06
N GLY A 146 29.31 -27.46 8.75
CA GLY A 146 30.03 -26.67 7.74
C GLY A 146 29.58 -25.20 7.66
N PRO A 147 30.07 -24.47 6.66
CA PRO A 147 29.83 -23.02 6.50
C PRO A 147 28.35 -22.67 6.26
N ASP A 148 27.61 -23.60 5.66
CA ASP A 148 26.18 -23.54 5.32
C ASP A 148 25.28 -24.13 6.41
N SER A 149 25.84 -24.47 7.59
CA SER A 149 25.20 -25.24 8.65
C SER A 149 24.84 -26.70 8.29
N SER A 150 25.37 -27.24 7.19
CA SER A 150 25.24 -28.68 6.87
C SER A 150 25.99 -29.54 7.89
N PRO A 151 25.47 -30.73 8.26
CA PRO A 151 26.16 -31.65 9.17
C PRO A 151 27.36 -32.31 8.48
N ILE A 152 28.52 -32.37 9.16
CA ILE A 152 29.73 -33.03 8.61
C ILE A 152 29.91 -34.43 9.21
N PRO A 153 29.69 -35.52 8.46
CA PRO A 153 29.77 -36.88 8.97
C PRO A 153 31.19 -37.48 8.90
N ASN A 154 31.47 -38.44 9.78
CA ASN A 154 32.70 -39.23 9.86
C ASN A 154 34.00 -38.46 10.17
N GLU A 155 33.93 -37.22 10.66
CA GLU A 155 35.11 -36.42 11.04
C GLU A 155 35.51 -36.64 12.52
N PRO A 156 36.81 -36.54 12.86
CA PRO A 156 37.28 -36.65 14.24
C PRO A 156 37.15 -35.32 14.99
N VAL A 157 36.65 -35.39 16.21
CA VAL A 157 36.44 -34.25 17.11
C VAL A 157 37.12 -34.54 18.45
N TYR A 158 37.75 -33.52 19.02
CA TYR A 158 38.54 -33.62 20.24
C TYR A 158 37.78 -32.99 21.40
N LEU A 159 37.40 -33.81 22.39
CA LEU A 159 36.80 -33.35 23.65
C LEU A 159 37.86 -33.35 24.74
N PHE A 160 38.07 -32.19 25.36
CA PHE A 160 38.99 -31.99 26.48
C PHE A 160 38.18 -31.76 27.75
N LEU A 161 38.49 -32.51 28.81
CA LEU A 161 37.93 -32.36 30.15
C LEU A 161 39.01 -31.84 31.10
N GLN A 162 38.70 -30.81 31.88
CA GLN A 162 39.58 -30.25 32.90
C GLN A 162 38.90 -30.29 34.28
N ASN A 163 39.51 -31.01 35.21
CA ASN A 163 38.99 -31.28 36.56
C ASN A 163 40.13 -31.14 37.58
N SER A 164 40.07 -30.10 38.42
CA SER A 164 41.05 -29.83 39.51
C SER A 164 42.54 -29.93 39.11
N GLY A 165 42.87 -29.58 37.88
CA GLY A 165 44.25 -29.61 37.34
C GLY A 165 44.58 -30.83 36.47
N ASN A 166 43.78 -31.89 36.53
CA ASN A 166 43.89 -33.01 35.59
C ASN A 166 43.21 -32.65 34.26
N SER A 167 43.83 -33.05 33.15
CA SER A 167 43.33 -32.87 31.78
C SER A 167 43.21 -34.21 31.09
N GLU A 168 42.01 -34.57 30.63
CA GLU A 168 41.73 -35.76 29.83
C GLU A 168 41.33 -35.34 28.41
N ASN A 169 41.73 -36.11 27.40
CA ASN A 169 41.30 -35.89 26.02
C ASN A 169 40.67 -37.15 25.41
N TRP A 170 39.59 -36.94 24.67
CA TRP A 170 38.80 -37.97 24.00
C TRP A 170 38.73 -37.64 22.51
N THR A 171 38.90 -38.68 21.68
CA THR A 171 38.67 -38.61 20.23
C THR A 171 37.35 -39.28 19.92
N LEU A 172 36.45 -38.54 19.26
CA LEU A 172 35.10 -38.97 18.92
C LEU A 172 34.88 -38.75 17.42
N THR A 173 34.11 -39.61 16.78
CA THR A 173 33.80 -39.48 15.34
C THR A 173 32.33 -39.05 15.18
N THR A 174 32.06 -38.13 14.25
CA THR A 174 30.69 -37.68 13.97
C THR A 174 29.88 -38.71 13.18
N ASP A 175 28.59 -38.83 13.49
CA ASP A 175 27.64 -39.66 12.77
C ASP A 175 27.13 -39.00 11.46
N SER A 176 26.21 -39.67 10.75
CA SER A 176 25.52 -39.14 9.56
C SER A 176 24.82 -37.78 9.73
N LYS A 177 24.60 -37.32 10.96
CA LYS A 177 23.97 -36.04 11.32
C LYS A 177 24.99 -35.02 11.86
N GLY A 178 26.29 -35.31 11.74
CA GLY A 178 27.36 -34.46 12.25
C GLY A 178 27.48 -34.47 13.77
N ILE A 179 26.93 -35.49 14.44
CA ILE A 179 26.85 -35.58 15.90
C ILE A 179 27.81 -36.64 16.43
N ALA A 180 28.63 -36.26 17.40
CA ALA A 180 29.47 -37.14 18.20
C ALA A 180 28.93 -37.18 19.64
N SER A 181 28.46 -38.35 20.10
CA SER A 181 27.95 -38.52 21.47
C SER A 181 29.06 -38.95 22.44
N PHE A 182 29.05 -38.42 23.66
CA PHE A 182 29.99 -38.80 24.72
C PHE A 182 29.29 -39.18 26.02
N SER A 183 29.94 -40.03 26.81
CA SER A 183 29.50 -40.48 28.14
C SER A 183 30.71 -40.60 29.05
N LEU A 184 30.79 -39.74 30.06
CA LEU A 184 31.93 -39.62 30.98
C LEU A 184 31.55 -40.14 32.37
N ASP A 185 32.44 -40.88 33.02
CA ASP A 185 32.23 -41.34 34.40
C ASP A 185 32.51 -40.20 35.40
N THR A 186 31.50 -39.85 36.19
CA THR A 186 31.59 -38.80 37.22
C THR A 186 32.10 -39.31 38.56
N SER A 187 32.35 -40.61 38.70
CA SER A 187 32.75 -41.25 39.98
C SER A 187 34.08 -40.73 40.53
N LEU A 188 34.97 -40.24 39.65
CA LEU A 188 36.28 -39.69 39.99
C LEU A 188 36.30 -38.15 40.08
N TRP A 189 35.16 -37.48 39.90
CA TRP A 189 35.09 -36.02 39.89
C TRP A 189 35.03 -35.47 41.32
N SER A 190 36.13 -34.86 41.77
CA SER A 190 36.29 -34.32 43.13
C SER A 190 35.96 -32.83 43.23
N SER A 191 36.07 -32.08 42.13
CA SER A 191 35.82 -30.64 42.06
C SER A 191 34.32 -30.27 42.17
N ASP A 192 34.04 -29.02 42.52
CA ASP A 192 32.68 -28.46 42.45
C ASP A 192 32.30 -27.99 41.02
N SER A 193 33.28 -27.79 40.14
CA SER A 193 33.12 -27.46 38.72
C SER A 193 34.08 -28.25 37.83
N VAL A 194 33.61 -28.70 36.67
CA VAL A 194 34.40 -29.35 35.61
C VAL A 194 34.23 -28.55 34.32
N SER A 195 35.34 -28.26 33.64
CA SER A 195 35.32 -27.59 32.34
C SER A 195 35.41 -28.62 31.22
N LEU A 196 34.61 -28.43 30.18
CA LEU A 196 34.61 -29.20 28.95
C LEU A 196 34.87 -28.25 27.79
N SER A 197 35.76 -28.64 26.87
CA SER A 197 35.90 -27.93 25.59
C SER A 197 35.97 -28.93 24.44
N ALA A 198 35.26 -28.63 23.34
CA ALA A 198 35.25 -29.44 22.13
C ALA A 198 35.86 -28.64 20.98
N ARG A 199 36.82 -29.24 20.29
CA ARG A 199 37.61 -28.62 19.22
C ARG A 199 37.66 -29.52 17.98
N TYR A 200 37.63 -28.91 16.80
CA TYR A 200 37.85 -29.64 15.55
C TYR A 200 39.34 -29.98 15.34
N GLN A 201 40.23 -29.05 15.66
CA GLN A 201 41.68 -29.25 15.62
C GLN A 201 42.23 -29.61 17.02
N LYS A 202 43.21 -30.53 17.05
CA LYS A 202 43.81 -31.01 18.31
C LYS A 202 44.81 -30.02 18.92
N VAL A 203 45.42 -29.19 18.07
CA VAL A 203 46.37 -28.13 18.44
C VAL A 203 45.81 -26.83 17.86
N GLU A 204 45.90 -25.76 18.64
CA GLU A 204 45.47 -24.42 18.23
C GLU A 204 46.67 -23.78 17.52
N GLU A 205 46.58 -23.57 16.20
CA GLU A 205 47.64 -22.94 15.42
C GLU A 205 47.65 -21.44 15.70
N ASP A 206 48.54 -21.01 16.60
CA ASP A 206 48.68 -19.61 17.00
C ASP A 206 49.32 -18.79 15.87
N TYR A 207 48.46 -18.14 15.09
CA TYR A 207 48.86 -17.35 13.94
C TYR A 207 48.95 -15.86 14.30
N PRO A 208 50.08 -15.17 14.01
CA PRO A 208 50.19 -13.74 14.25
C PRO A 208 49.15 -12.96 13.43
N TYR A 209 48.51 -11.98 14.07
CA TYR A 209 47.47 -11.16 13.46
C TYR A 209 48.05 -10.25 12.35
N GLU A 210 47.61 -10.47 11.11
CA GLU A 210 47.99 -9.68 9.94
C GLU A 210 46.79 -8.91 9.41
N GLN A 211 46.93 -7.58 9.32
CA GLN A 211 45.86 -6.69 8.90
C GLN A 211 45.52 -6.89 7.41
N GLY A 212 44.28 -7.31 7.13
CA GLY A 212 43.76 -7.52 5.77
C GLY A 212 43.74 -8.98 5.29
N VAL A 213 44.32 -9.92 6.03
CA VAL A 213 44.28 -11.36 5.69
C VAL A 213 43.14 -12.04 6.45
N ARG A 214 42.09 -12.48 5.74
CA ARG A 214 41.10 -13.40 6.31
C ARG A 214 41.62 -14.83 6.28
N ARG A 215 41.63 -15.49 7.44
CA ARG A 215 42.10 -16.87 7.64
C ARG A 215 40.89 -17.78 7.95
N PRO A 216 40.95 -19.09 7.61
CA PRO A 216 39.87 -20.01 7.89
C PRO A 216 39.64 -20.16 9.40
N LEU A 217 38.42 -19.87 9.87
CA LEU A 217 38.06 -19.96 11.28
C LEU A 217 37.38 -21.30 11.61
N TYR A 218 37.93 -22.01 12.60
CA TYR A 218 37.37 -23.22 13.19
C TYR A 218 36.93 -22.91 14.62
N THR A 219 35.63 -22.94 14.91
CA THR A 219 35.15 -22.58 16.26
C THR A 219 35.41 -23.71 17.25
N SER A 220 35.61 -23.34 18.53
CA SER A 220 35.66 -24.28 19.66
C SER A 220 34.48 -24.04 20.59
N ALA A 221 33.87 -25.12 21.08
CA ALA A 221 32.79 -25.05 22.07
C ALA A 221 33.36 -25.17 23.49
N TYR A 222 32.79 -24.44 24.45
CA TYR A 222 33.16 -24.48 25.87
C TYR A 222 31.90 -24.66 26.73
N HIS A 223 31.97 -25.48 27.77
CA HIS A 223 30.86 -25.74 28.69
C HIS A 223 31.38 -26.03 30.10
N PHE A 224 30.73 -25.45 31.11
CA PHE A 224 31.06 -25.71 32.53
C PHE A 224 29.95 -26.54 33.18
N ALA A 225 30.34 -27.66 33.77
CA ALA A 225 29.44 -28.59 34.48
C ALA A 225 29.67 -28.48 35.99
N TRP A 226 28.64 -28.05 36.73
CA TRP A 226 28.72 -27.90 38.18
C TRP A 226 28.14 -29.11 38.93
N LYS A 227 28.59 -29.32 40.16
CA LYS A 227 28.11 -30.42 41.02
C LYS A 227 26.71 -30.16 41.56
N PHE A 228 25.78 -31.09 41.33
CA PHE A 228 24.43 -31.01 41.88
C PHE A 228 24.39 -31.37 43.38
N TYR A 229 23.70 -30.58 44.19
CA TYR A 229 23.61 -30.77 45.64
C TYR A 229 22.55 -31.82 46.01
N SER A 230 22.98 -32.88 46.69
CA SER A 230 22.12 -33.78 47.48
C SER A 230 22.84 -34.16 48.77
N LYS A 231 22.09 -34.18 49.87
CA LYS A 231 22.54 -34.53 51.22
C LYS A 231 22.62 -36.05 51.40
N SER A 232 21.73 -36.80 50.77
CA SER A 232 21.75 -38.27 50.76
C SER A 232 22.56 -38.89 49.63
N LYS A 233 23.02 -38.13 48.63
CA LYS A 233 23.52 -38.66 47.34
C LYS A 233 22.45 -39.49 46.62
N SER A 234 21.22 -38.99 46.64
CA SER A 234 20.08 -39.55 45.90
C SER A 234 19.69 -38.60 44.78
N PHE A 235 19.44 -39.14 43.58
CA PHE A 235 19.25 -38.35 42.37
C PHE A 235 18.15 -38.93 41.48
N VAL A 236 17.50 -38.04 40.72
CA VAL A 236 16.68 -38.37 39.55
C VAL A 236 17.35 -37.74 38.32
N LYS A 237 17.36 -38.44 37.18
CA LYS A 237 17.82 -37.93 35.87
C LYS A 237 16.74 -38.21 34.84
N ILE A 238 16.07 -37.17 34.34
CA ILE A 238 15.18 -37.27 33.19
C ILE A 238 16.05 -37.44 31.94
N MET A 239 15.74 -38.47 31.14
CA MET A 239 16.46 -38.76 29.90
C MET A 239 15.92 -37.88 28.77
N GLN A 240 16.81 -37.33 27.94
CA GLN A 240 16.43 -36.59 26.74
C GLN A 240 15.92 -37.57 25.68
N GLY A 241 14.78 -37.27 25.06
CA GLY A 241 14.26 -38.03 23.91
C GLY A 241 14.93 -37.62 22.60
N GLU A 242 14.90 -38.49 21.58
CA GLU A 242 15.38 -38.14 20.25
C GLU A 242 14.42 -37.19 19.52
N GLY A 243 14.88 -35.96 19.25
CA GLY A 243 14.17 -34.99 18.43
C GLY A 243 12.96 -34.33 19.10
N LYS A 244 12.04 -33.81 18.28
CA LYS A 244 10.80 -33.17 18.74
C LYS A 244 9.69 -34.21 18.85
N PHE A 245 8.89 -34.17 19.91
CA PHE A 245 7.72 -35.07 20.00
C PHE A 245 6.66 -34.71 18.94
N SER A 246 6.03 -35.74 18.37
CA SER A 246 4.87 -35.57 17.49
C SER A 246 3.69 -34.96 18.27
N CYS A 247 2.92 -34.09 17.63
CA CYS A 247 1.68 -33.56 18.19
C CYS A 247 0.50 -34.56 18.08
N GLU A 248 0.61 -35.60 17.25
CA GLU A 248 -0.50 -36.54 17.00
C GLU A 248 -0.41 -37.83 17.83
N LYS A 249 0.77 -38.18 18.34
CA LYS A 249 1.02 -39.36 19.17
C LYS A 249 1.49 -38.93 20.55
N GLY A 250 1.06 -39.64 21.60
CA GLY A 250 1.53 -39.38 22.96
C GLY A 250 3.04 -39.57 23.09
N GLY A 251 3.69 -38.67 23.81
CA GLY A 251 5.13 -38.77 24.13
C GLY A 251 5.37 -39.70 25.32
N ILE A 252 6.50 -40.42 25.31
CA ILE A 252 6.97 -41.15 26.49
C ILE A 252 8.27 -40.48 26.95
N VAL A 253 8.30 -40.08 28.22
CA VAL A 253 9.50 -39.58 28.89
C VAL A 253 10.01 -40.65 29.85
N LEU A 254 11.31 -40.91 29.80
CA LEU A 254 11.99 -41.84 30.71
C LEU A 254 12.78 -41.05 31.75
N ALA A 255 12.80 -41.51 33.00
CA ALA A 255 13.68 -40.95 34.03
C ALA A 255 14.33 -42.06 34.85
N HIS A 256 15.63 -41.95 35.09
CA HIS A 256 16.38 -42.86 35.96
C HIS A 256 16.41 -42.31 37.38
N TYR A 257 16.30 -43.17 38.39
CA TYR A 257 16.49 -42.79 39.79
C TYR A 257 17.60 -43.61 40.44
N ILE A 258 18.29 -42.99 41.39
CA ILE A 258 19.26 -43.62 42.30
C ILE A 258 18.93 -43.11 43.70
N ILE A 259 18.42 -43.98 44.58
CA ILE A 259 18.07 -43.65 45.97
C ILE A 259 18.92 -44.50 46.93
N GLN A 260 19.56 -43.86 47.91
CA GLN A 260 20.36 -44.57 48.92
C GLN A 260 19.45 -45.28 49.94
N GLY A 261 19.66 -46.59 50.13
CA GLY A 261 18.84 -47.42 51.04
C GLY A 261 18.89 -46.99 52.50
N VAL A 262 19.99 -46.37 52.92
CA VAL A 262 20.23 -45.87 54.30
C VAL A 262 19.23 -44.78 54.71
N LYS A 263 18.52 -44.15 53.75
CA LYS A 263 17.57 -43.06 54.00
C LYS A 263 16.09 -43.46 53.92
N LEU A 264 15.81 -44.74 53.65
CA LEU A 264 14.45 -45.28 53.62
C LEU A 264 14.03 -45.78 55.02
N LYS A 265 12.73 -45.85 55.30
CA LYS A 265 12.26 -46.47 56.55
C LYS A 265 12.50 -47.98 56.47
N LYS A 266 12.96 -48.60 57.57
CA LYS A 266 13.06 -50.07 57.67
C LYS A 266 11.68 -50.69 57.35
N GLY A 267 11.64 -51.64 56.43
CA GLY A 267 10.39 -52.26 55.95
C GLY A 267 9.56 -51.44 54.93
N GLN A 268 10.08 -50.33 54.38
CA GLN A 268 9.38 -49.56 53.34
C GLN A 268 9.41 -50.29 51.98
N THR A 269 8.22 -50.69 51.49
CA THR A 269 8.06 -51.44 50.23
C THR A 269 7.79 -50.55 49.00
N THR A 270 7.33 -49.31 49.18
CA THR A 270 7.00 -48.38 48.08
C THR A 270 7.52 -46.96 48.33
N LEU A 271 7.86 -46.26 47.25
CA LEU A 271 8.18 -44.82 47.23
C LEU A 271 7.38 -44.13 46.11
N ASP A 272 6.78 -42.98 46.42
CA ASP A 272 5.98 -42.21 45.47
C ASP A 272 6.82 -41.13 44.79
N PHE A 273 6.95 -41.21 43.47
CA PHE A 273 7.41 -40.10 42.64
C PHE A 273 6.20 -39.27 42.17
N PHE A 274 6.41 -37.99 41.96
CA PHE A 274 5.43 -37.03 41.48
C PHE A 274 5.95 -36.36 40.21
N TYR A 275 5.06 -36.01 39.30
CA TYR A 275 5.42 -35.25 38.11
C TYR A 275 4.47 -34.08 37.85
N LEU A 276 5.02 -33.04 37.22
CA LEU A 276 4.31 -31.86 36.72
C LEU A 276 4.71 -31.64 35.26
N VAL A 277 3.73 -31.34 34.40
CA VAL A 277 3.94 -30.95 33.00
C VAL A 277 3.36 -29.56 32.81
N ILE A 278 4.22 -28.61 32.43
CA ILE A 278 3.88 -27.20 32.26
C ILE A 278 4.05 -26.80 30.80
N SER A 279 3.10 -26.02 30.28
CA SER A 279 3.20 -25.38 28.96
C SER A 279 2.50 -24.03 28.97
N ARG A 280 3.02 -23.07 28.18
CA ARG A 280 2.48 -21.69 28.05
C ARG A 280 2.28 -20.99 29.41
N GLY A 281 3.10 -21.33 30.40
CA GLY A 281 3.04 -20.78 31.77
C GLY A 281 1.94 -21.36 32.67
N SER A 282 1.40 -22.54 32.35
CA SER A 282 0.33 -23.20 33.13
C SER A 282 0.59 -24.70 33.29
N ILE A 283 0.19 -25.28 34.43
CA ILE A 283 0.28 -26.73 34.67
C ILE A 283 -0.85 -27.40 33.88
N GLN A 284 -0.48 -28.29 32.96
CA GLN A 284 -1.41 -28.99 32.06
C GLN A 284 -1.69 -30.42 32.52
N GLN A 285 -0.70 -31.09 33.12
CA GLN A 285 -0.80 -32.46 33.65
C GLN A 285 0.01 -32.58 34.94
N HIS A 286 -0.45 -33.45 35.84
CA HIS A 286 0.27 -33.83 37.05
C HIS A 286 -0.15 -35.25 37.47
N GLY A 287 0.69 -35.95 38.23
CA GLY A 287 0.35 -37.28 38.71
C GLY A 287 1.36 -37.87 39.70
N ARG A 288 1.04 -39.08 40.19
CA ARG A 288 1.84 -39.86 41.15
C ARG A 288 2.20 -41.22 40.55
N LEU A 289 3.45 -41.62 40.74
CA LEU A 289 4.07 -42.83 40.19
C LEU A 289 4.66 -43.65 41.36
N PRO A 290 3.92 -44.63 41.91
CA PRO A 290 4.42 -45.49 42.98
C PRO A 290 5.43 -46.50 42.43
N VAL A 291 6.58 -46.60 43.09
CA VAL A 291 7.68 -47.50 42.73
C VAL A 291 7.93 -48.51 43.85
N ALA A 292 8.01 -49.80 43.52
CA ALA A 292 8.38 -50.85 44.46
C ALA A 292 9.89 -50.82 44.77
N ILE A 293 10.23 -50.83 46.05
CA ILE A 293 11.60 -50.69 46.56
C ILE A 293 12.04 -51.99 47.26
N LYS A 294 13.35 -52.30 47.19
CA LYS A 294 13.96 -53.45 47.86
C LYS A 294 14.95 -52.98 48.93
N GLU A 295 15.07 -53.74 50.02
CA GLU A 295 16.01 -53.44 51.10
C GLU A 295 17.45 -53.77 50.65
N ARG A 296 18.11 -52.78 50.03
CA ARG A 296 19.45 -52.85 49.42
C ARG A 296 20.22 -51.56 49.68
N LYS A 297 21.56 -51.60 49.61
CA LYS A 297 22.41 -50.40 49.83
C LYS A 297 22.05 -49.24 48.89
N VAL A 298 21.77 -49.52 47.62
CA VAL A 298 21.31 -48.57 46.61
C VAL A 298 20.11 -49.16 45.88
N ASN A 299 19.08 -48.36 45.66
CA ASN A 299 17.95 -48.69 44.79
C ASN A 299 18.05 -47.88 43.50
N GLN A 300 18.03 -48.58 42.36
CA GLN A 300 18.10 -47.99 41.02
C GLN A 300 16.98 -48.55 40.16
N GLY A 301 16.49 -47.75 39.21
CA GLY A 301 15.46 -48.17 38.26
C GLY A 301 15.03 -47.06 37.32
N GLN A 302 14.03 -47.36 36.49
CA GLN A 302 13.48 -46.46 35.47
C GLN A 302 12.02 -46.12 35.78
N LEU A 303 11.65 -44.87 35.54
CA LEU A 303 10.30 -44.33 35.55
C LEU A 303 9.86 -44.08 34.11
N MET A 304 8.60 -44.39 33.79
CA MET A 304 7.99 -44.07 32.51
C MET A 304 6.84 -43.09 32.73
N LEU A 305 6.85 -41.98 32.00
CA LEU A 305 5.82 -40.94 32.05
C LEU A 305 5.17 -40.80 30.66
N SER A 306 3.84 -40.88 30.60
CA SER A 306 3.09 -40.70 29.34
C SER A 306 2.54 -39.28 29.25
N LEU A 307 2.98 -38.53 28.24
CA LEU A 307 2.45 -37.22 27.89
C LEU A 307 1.22 -37.40 27.00
N GLN A 308 0.06 -36.97 27.51
CA GLN A 308 -1.21 -36.97 26.76
C GLN A 308 -1.51 -35.57 26.20
N ARG A 309 -2.64 -35.39 25.49
CA ARG A 309 -3.15 -34.07 25.04
C ARG A 309 -2.08 -33.13 24.43
N MET A 310 -1.21 -33.69 23.58
CA MET A 310 -0.04 -32.99 23.00
C MET A 310 -0.32 -31.60 22.39
N PRO A 311 -1.45 -31.31 21.71
CA PRO A 311 -1.76 -29.96 21.20
C PRO A 311 -1.85 -28.86 22.28
N GLU A 312 -2.06 -29.24 23.54
CA GLU A 312 -2.09 -28.32 24.70
C GLU A 312 -0.69 -28.09 25.30
N LEU A 313 0.28 -28.93 24.92
CA LEU A 313 1.67 -28.89 25.36
C LEU A 313 2.60 -28.18 24.36
N THR A 314 2.17 -27.97 23.11
CA THR A 314 2.92 -27.25 22.08
C THR A 314 3.08 -25.76 22.45
N PRO A 315 4.26 -25.11 22.29
CA PRO A 315 5.46 -25.62 21.60
C PRO A 315 6.46 -26.38 22.49
N PHE A 316 6.42 -26.21 23.82
CA PHE A 316 7.32 -26.86 24.76
C PHE A 316 6.54 -27.44 25.95
N ALA A 317 6.87 -28.68 26.32
CA ALA A 317 6.47 -29.29 27.59
C ALA A 317 7.63 -29.25 28.57
N GLN A 318 7.51 -28.44 29.63
CA GLN A 318 8.48 -28.42 30.73
C GLN A 318 8.05 -29.49 31.74
N VAL A 319 8.83 -30.55 31.87
CA VAL A 319 8.52 -31.71 32.73
C VAL A 319 9.41 -31.65 33.97
N VAL A 320 8.80 -31.69 35.14
CA VAL A 320 9.48 -31.82 36.44
C VAL A 320 9.10 -33.15 37.06
N VAL A 321 10.08 -33.92 37.54
CA VAL A 321 9.87 -35.16 38.30
C VAL A 321 10.55 -35.02 39.65
N TYR A 322 9.84 -35.32 40.74
CA TYR A 322 10.39 -35.21 42.10
C TYR A 322 9.86 -36.29 43.05
N THR A 323 10.59 -36.53 44.13
CA THR A 323 10.20 -37.39 45.25
C THR A 323 10.61 -36.73 46.58
N VAL A 324 9.93 -37.07 47.66
CA VAL A 324 10.29 -36.64 49.03
C VAL A 324 10.67 -37.86 49.84
N LEU A 325 11.88 -37.86 50.37
CA LEU A 325 12.42 -38.96 51.18
C LEU A 325 11.87 -38.92 52.61
N PRO A 326 11.84 -40.06 53.32
CA PRO A 326 11.36 -40.14 54.71
C PRO A 326 12.06 -39.24 55.73
N ASP A 327 13.30 -38.82 55.46
CA ASP A 327 14.09 -37.92 56.31
C ASP A 327 13.88 -36.43 55.98
N GLY A 328 12.98 -36.13 55.04
CA GLY A 328 12.58 -34.78 54.65
C GLY A 328 13.37 -34.19 53.48
N GLU A 329 14.41 -34.84 52.95
CA GLU A 329 15.09 -34.39 51.73
C GLU A 329 14.19 -34.58 50.50
N ALA A 330 14.11 -33.56 49.65
CA ALA A 330 13.50 -33.71 48.33
C ALA A 330 14.58 -34.02 47.27
N VAL A 331 14.22 -34.80 46.27
CA VAL A 331 15.05 -35.07 45.09
C VAL A 331 14.21 -34.75 43.86
N ALA A 332 14.74 -33.93 42.93
CA ALA A 332 14.02 -33.52 41.73
C ALA A 332 14.92 -33.46 40.49
N ASP A 333 14.29 -33.41 39.33
CA ASP A 333 14.91 -33.05 38.05
C ASP A 333 13.90 -32.36 37.13
N SER A 334 14.36 -31.55 36.18
CA SER A 334 13.52 -30.93 35.15
C SER A 334 14.15 -30.94 33.76
N ARG A 335 13.34 -31.16 32.73
CA ARG A 335 13.75 -31.03 31.32
C ARG A 335 12.63 -30.40 30.47
N ASP A 336 13.05 -29.56 29.51
CA ASP A 336 12.20 -29.02 28.46
C ASP A 336 12.16 -30.01 27.27
N PHE A 337 10.95 -30.40 26.84
CA PHE A 337 10.74 -31.24 25.65
C PHE A 337 10.06 -30.43 24.53
N PRO A 338 10.72 -30.25 23.36
CA PRO A 338 10.12 -29.56 22.22
C PRO A 338 9.10 -30.45 21.50
N ILE A 339 8.00 -29.85 21.04
CA ILE A 339 6.90 -30.54 20.34
C ILE A 339 6.72 -29.91 18.96
N HIS A 340 6.35 -30.71 17.95
CA HIS A 340 5.97 -30.18 16.64
C HIS A 340 4.80 -29.18 16.73
N LEU A 341 4.94 -28.05 16.03
CA LEU A 341 3.92 -27.01 16.01
C LEU A 341 2.63 -27.52 15.37
N CYS A 342 1.50 -27.25 16.02
CA CYS A 342 0.18 -27.74 15.63
C CYS A 342 -0.92 -26.89 16.28
N LEU A 343 -2.08 -26.82 15.62
CA LEU A 343 -3.25 -26.07 16.08
C LEU A 343 -4.43 -27.03 16.29
N LYS A 344 -5.35 -26.67 17.19
CA LYS A 344 -6.55 -27.48 17.48
C LYS A 344 -7.52 -27.52 16.28
N ASN A 345 -7.70 -26.39 15.60
CA ASN A 345 -8.45 -26.34 14.34
C ASN A 345 -7.53 -26.75 13.19
N LYS A 346 -7.70 -27.97 12.67
CA LYS A 346 -6.96 -28.47 11.50
C LYS A 346 -7.59 -27.88 10.24
N VAL A 347 -6.89 -26.93 9.62
CA VAL A 347 -7.29 -26.32 8.35
C VAL A 347 -6.43 -26.87 7.22
N SER A 348 -7.03 -27.22 6.10
CA SER A 348 -6.31 -27.55 4.88
C SER A 348 -6.95 -26.90 3.67
N LEU A 349 -6.11 -26.38 2.79
CA LEU A 349 -6.49 -25.70 1.55
C LEU A 349 -5.85 -26.44 0.37
N LYS A 350 -6.65 -26.77 -0.66
CA LYS A 350 -6.16 -27.43 -1.89
C LYS A 350 -6.94 -26.95 -3.10
N PHE A 351 -6.25 -26.60 -4.17
CA PHE A 351 -6.88 -26.50 -5.49
C PHE A 351 -7.26 -27.90 -6.02
N SER A 352 -8.24 -27.98 -6.91
CA SER A 352 -8.59 -29.21 -7.65
C SER A 352 -7.47 -29.73 -8.56
N SER A 353 -6.52 -28.85 -8.90
CA SER A 353 -5.47 -29.03 -9.89
C SER A 353 -4.27 -28.17 -9.49
N LEU A 354 -3.04 -28.62 -9.79
CA LEU A 354 -1.80 -27.87 -9.49
C LEU A 354 -1.44 -26.86 -10.60
N GLN A 355 -1.94 -27.08 -11.80
CA GLN A 355 -1.74 -26.25 -12.96
C GLN A 355 -3.07 -26.13 -13.70
N GLU A 356 -3.41 -24.91 -14.12
CA GLU A 356 -4.60 -24.63 -14.95
C GLU A 356 -4.25 -23.65 -16.08
N LEU A 357 -5.13 -23.59 -17.06
CA LEU A 357 -5.07 -22.56 -18.10
C LEU A 357 -5.60 -21.23 -17.55
N PRO A 358 -5.06 -20.09 -18.00
CA PRO A 358 -5.63 -18.79 -17.68
C PRO A 358 -7.07 -18.70 -18.23
N GLY A 359 -7.99 -18.11 -17.45
CA GLY A 359 -9.42 -18.00 -17.79
C GLY A 359 -10.27 -19.25 -17.49
N GLU A 360 -9.69 -20.40 -17.12
CA GLU A 360 -10.47 -21.59 -16.74
C GLU A 360 -11.07 -21.47 -15.31
N LYS A 361 -12.12 -22.25 -15.05
CA LYS A 361 -12.71 -22.37 -13.71
C LYS A 361 -11.96 -23.43 -12.90
N THR A 362 -11.44 -23.04 -11.74
CA THR A 362 -10.87 -23.97 -10.75
C THR A 362 -11.67 -23.95 -9.45
N SER A 363 -11.54 -25.01 -8.65
CA SER A 363 -12.21 -25.12 -7.36
C SER A 363 -11.18 -25.20 -6.23
N LEU A 364 -11.39 -24.38 -5.20
CA LEU A 364 -10.55 -24.32 -4.01
C LEU A 364 -11.28 -25.05 -2.87
N SER A 365 -10.83 -26.27 -2.57
CA SER A 365 -11.33 -27.11 -1.50
C SER A 365 -10.73 -26.67 -0.16
N LEU A 366 -11.56 -26.08 0.68
CA LEU A 366 -11.28 -25.68 2.05
C LEU A 366 -11.90 -26.70 3.03
N GLN A 367 -11.10 -27.22 3.94
CA GLN A 367 -11.54 -28.08 5.04
C GLN A 367 -11.09 -27.50 6.39
N ALA A 368 -12.01 -27.38 7.35
CA ALA A 368 -11.77 -26.88 8.70
C ALA A 368 -12.81 -27.46 9.69
N HIS A 369 -12.74 -27.09 10.97
CA HIS A 369 -13.79 -27.44 11.93
C HIS A 369 -15.16 -26.88 11.48
N PRO A 370 -16.28 -27.64 11.61
CA PRO A 370 -17.63 -27.13 11.32
C PRO A 370 -17.93 -25.82 12.06
N GLY A 371 -18.56 -24.86 11.37
CA GLY A 371 -18.86 -23.53 11.92
C GLY A 371 -17.65 -22.60 12.05
N SER A 372 -16.50 -22.92 11.43
CA SER A 372 -15.37 -21.98 11.34
C SER A 372 -15.67 -20.85 10.35
N LEU A 373 -15.15 -19.65 10.61
CA LEU A 373 -15.03 -18.59 9.60
C LEU A 373 -13.59 -18.56 9.09
N CYS A 374 -13.39 -18.58 7.77
CA CYS A 374 -12.07 -18.69 7.16
C CYS A 374 -11.73 -17.50 6.26
N SER A 375 -10.55 -16.92 6.47
CA SER A 375 -9.91 -15.96 5.56
C SER A 375 -9.20 -16.72 4.44
N LEU A 376 -9.54 -16.42 3.18
CA LEU A 376 -8.87 -16.88 1.99
C LEU A 376 -8.07 -15.73 1.36
N ARG A 377 -6.78 -15.97 1.08
CA ARG A 377 -5.87 -15.05 0.38
C ARG A 377 -5.20 -15.77 -0.78
N ALA A 378 -5.15 -15.17 -1.97
CA ALA A 378 -4.29 -15.63 -3.06
C ALA A 378 -3.60 -14.46 -3.77
N ILE A 379 -2.28 -14.53 -3.89
CA ILE A 379 -1.41 -13.47 -4.42
C ILE A 379 -0.36 -14.03 -5.39
N ASP A 380 0.14 -13.17 -6.28
CA ASP A 380 1.22 -13.51 -7.21
C ASP A 380 2.53 -13.79 -6.44
N GLN A 381 3.21 -14.90 -6.76
CA GLN A 381 4.45 -15.29 -6.09
C GLN A 381 5.60 -14.29 -6.31
N SER A 382 5.61 -13.51 -7.39
CA SER A 382 6.59 -12.44 -7.61
C SER A 382 6.51 -11.32 -6.56
N VAL A 383 5.30 -11.04 -6.03
CA VAL A 383 5.10 -10.06 -4.96
C VAL A 383 5.57 -10.60 -3.61
N LEU A 384 5.42 -11.91 -3.36
CA LEU A 384 5.97 -12.58 -2.18
C LEU A 384 7.51 -12.57 -2.15
N LEU A 385 8.17 -12.66 -3.31
CA LEU A 385 9.63 -12.63 -3.41
C LEU A 385 10.23 -11.28 -2.98
N LEU A 386 9.46 -10.18 -3.01
CA LEU A 386 9.92 -8.87 -2.54
C LEU A 386 10.12 -8.84 -1.02
N GLN A 387 9.21 -9.46 -0.24
CA GLN A 387 9.24 -9.48 1.22
C GLN A 387 8.62 -10.79 1.79
N PRO A 388 9.37 -11.91 1.78
CA PRO A 388 8.87 -13.19 2.28
C PRO A 388 8.71 -13.25 3.82
N GLU A 389 9.39 -12.37 4.55
CA GLU A 389 9.39 -12.34 6.04
C GLU A 389 8.02 -12.02 6.65
N GLN A 390 7.11 -11.45 5.87
CA GLN A 390 5.82 -10.95 6.33
C GLN A 390 4.70 -12.00 6.25
N GLU A 391 5.01 -13.22 5.81
CA GLU A 391 4.03 -14.28 5.65
C GLU A 391 3.65 -14.97 6.98
N LEU A 392 2.35 -15.27 7.11
CA LEU A 392 1.79 -15.97 8.28
C LEU A 392 2.12 -17.46 8.25
N SER A 393 3.24 -17.82 8.85
CA SER A 393 3.63 -19.19 9.15
C SER A 393 3.22 -19.64 10.56
N LEU A 394 3.20 -20.96 10.81
CA LEU A 394 3.00 -21.49 12.17
C LEU A 394 4.06 -20.95 13.15
N ASP A 395 5.33 -20.91 12.74
CA ASP A 395 6.41 -20.34 13.56
C ASP A 395 6.18 -18.86 13.85
N SER A 396 5.71 -18.06 12.88
CA SER A 396 5.36 -16.65 13.10
C SER A 396 4.28 -16.52 14.18
N VAL A 397 3.16 -17.24 14.05
CA VAL A 397 2.03 -17.23 15.01
C VAL A 397 2.46 -17.71 16.40
N PHE A 398 3.18 -18.83 16.49
CA PHE A 398 3.69 -19.33 17.79
C PHE A 398 4.72 -18.38 18.40
N SER A 399 5.53 -17.67 17.61
CA SER A 399 6.48 -16.66 18.11
C SER A 399 5.79 -15.47 18.75
N GLN A 400 4.58 -15.11 18.30
CA GLN A 400 3.80 -13.99 18.82
C GLN A 400 3.08 -14.30 20.14
N LEU A 401 3.05 -15.57 20.60
CA LEU A 401 2.47 -15.94 21.89
C LEU A 401 3.17 -15.20 23.05
N PRO A 402 2.41 -14.64 24.01
CA PRO A 402 3.00 -13.84 25.10
C PRO A 402 3.85 -14.67 26.09
N VAL A 403 3.59 -15.98 26.20
CA VAL A 403 4.39 -16.93 26.98
C VAL A 403 4.45 -18.27 26.25
N GLN A 404 5.64 -18.71 25.85
CA GLN A 404 5.88 -20.06 25.33
C GLN A 404 6.32 -21.03 26.44
N LYS A 405 7.35 -20.63 27.19
CA LYS A 405 7.88 -21.32 28.38
C LYS A 405 8.19 -20.33 29.50
N LEU A 406 8.28 -20.82 30.73
CA LEU A 406 8.75 -20.04 31.88
C LEU A 406 10.25 -20.28 32.11
N SER A 407 10.93 -19.24 32.55
CA SER A 407 12.38 -19.22 32.85
C SER A 407 12.64 -18.30 34.05
N GLY A 408 12.66 -18.84 35.26
CA GLY A 408 12.88 -18.03 36.46
C GLY A 408 11.69 -17.15 36.89
N TYR A 409 11.91 -16.37 37.95
CA TYR A 409 11.04 -15.28 38.38
C TYR A 409 11.85 -14.10 38.94
N SER A 410 11.28 -12.89 38.84
CA SER A 410 11.95 -11.64 39.20
C SER A 410 12.47 -11.59 40.64
N TYR A 411 13.64 -10.97 40.83
CA TYR A 411 14.23 -10.71 42.15
C TYR A 411 13.28 -10.00 43.11
N ARG A 412 12.36 -9.15 42.62
CA ARG A 412 11.35 -8.43 43.42
C ARG A 412 10.38 -9.36 44.17
N VAL A 413 10.18 -10.57 43.65
CA VAL A 413 9.40 -11.63 44.31
C VAL A 413 10.25 -12.81 44.75
N ALA A 414 11.57 -12.80 44.53
CA ALA A 414 12.43 -13.90 44.98
C ALA A 414 12.47 -13.96 46.51
N ASP A 415 12.57 -15.18 47.04
CA ASP A 415 12.72 -15.36 48.49
C ASP A 415 14.11 -14.84 48.91
N PRO A 416 14.24 -14.11 50.03
CA PRO A 416 15.47 -13.40 50.40
C PRO A 416 16.64 -14.35 50.71
N TYR A 417 17.86 -13.88 50.41
CA TYR A 417 19.11 -14.62 50.62
C TYR A 417 19.68 -14.40 52.03
N PRO A 418 20.07 -15.46 52.77
CA PRO A 418 20.61 -15.32 54.13
C PRO A 418 21.90 -14.48 54.23
N CYS A 419 22.73 -14.46 53.18
CA CYS A 419 24.03 -13.79 53.18
C CYS A 419 23.95 -12.26 52.90
N LEU A 420 22.80 -11.72 52.50
CA LEU A 420 22.66 -10.27 52.25
C LEU A 420 22.27 -9.51 53.53
N ARG A 421 23.26 -9.20 54.37
CA ARG A 421 23.10 -8.21 55.46
C ARG A 421 23.32 -6.78 54.96
N TYR A 422 22.39 -6.25 54.18
CA TYR A 422 22.21 -4.80 54.05
C TYR A 422 20.71 -4.46 54.11
N PRO A 423 20.28 -3.50 54.94
CA PRO A 423 18.93 -2.95 54.86
C PRO A 423 18.79 -2.15 53.54
N PRO A 424 17.58 -2.06 52.96
CA PRO A 424 17.35 -1.21 51.79
C PRO A 424 17.50 0.26 52.20
N ARG A 425 18.64 0.86 51.88
CA ARG A 425 18.94 2.28 52.11
C ARG A 425 19.49 2.98 50.86
N PHE A 426 19.18 2.42 49.68
CA PHE A 426 19.58 2.91 48.36
C PHE A 426 18.36 3.09 47.43
N GLU A 427 17.25 3.61 47.95
CA GLU A 427 16.11 4.11 47.13
C GLU A 427 15.88 5.63 47.28
N GLU A 428 16.66 6.38 48.08
CA GLU A 428 16.40 7.81 48.35
C GLU A 428 17.52 8.83 47.96
N GLU A 429 18.78 8.43 47.77
CA GLU A 429 19.90 9.41 47.62
C GLU A 429 20.61 9.43 46.24
N MET A 430 19.94 9.02 45.15
CA MET A 430 20.44 9.29 43.79
C MET A 430 19.47 10.09 42.91
N ILE A 431 18.65 10.95 43.53
CA ILE A 431 18.09 12.13 42.85
C ILE A 431 19.15 13.22 42.86
N MET A 432 20.18 13.08 42.02
CA MET A 432 21.12 14.16 41.79
C MET A 432 20.43 15.23 40.92
N ARG A 433 20.30 16.44 41.47
CA ARG A 433 19.64 17.57 40.81
C ARG A 433 20.41 17.97 39.55
N LEU A 434 19.78 17.82 38.39
CA LEU A 434 20.13 18.60 37.18
C LEU A 434 19.21 19.83 37.10
N PRO A 435 19.69 20.97 36.57
CA PRO A 435 18.95 22.24 36.57
C PRO A 435 17.77 22.21 35.57
N PRO A 436 16.76 23.07 35.76
CA PRO A 436 15.61 23.14 34.86
C PRO A 436 16.01 23.79 33.52
N VAL A 437 16.02 22.99 32.45
CA VAL A 437 16.12 23.46 31.06
C VAL A 437 14.69 23.48 30.46
N PRO A 438 14.33 24.45 29.60
CA PRO A 438 12.93 24.69 29.24
C PRO A 438 12.25 23.55 28.49
N LYS A 439 10.93 23.45 28.64
CA LYS A 439 10.08 22.54 27.87
C LYS A 439 10.22 22.81 26.37
N LEU A 440 10.84 21.91 25.63
CA LEU A 440 10.76 21.87 24.17
C LEU A 440 10.76 20.43 23.68
N VAL A 441 9.80 20.13 22.80
CA VAL A 441 9.61 18.91 21.98
C VAL A 441 9.41 17.58 22.73
N ASP A 442 8.20 17.04 22.61
CA ASP A 442 7.92 15.60 22.77
C ASP A 442 8.66 14.84 21.65
N GLU A 443 9.75 14.14 21.96
CA GLU A 443 10.18 12.91 21.26
C GLU A 443 11.45 12.31 21.91
N LEU A 444 11.24 11.41 22.88
CA LEU A 444 12.25 10.41 23.24
C LEU A 444 11.60 9.04 23.22
N VAL A 445 11.75 8.37 22.08
CA VAL A 445 11.38 6.96 21.90
C VAL A 445 12.20 6.12 22.88
N VAL A 446 11.62 5.82 24.05
CA VAL A 446 12.15 4.81 24.96
C VAL A 446 12.09 3.47 24.20
N PRO A 447 13.22 2.81 23.92
CA PRO A 447 13.19 1.52 23.24
C PRO A 447 12.41 0.53 24.08
N ASP A 448 11.36 -0.07 23.51
CA ASP A 448 10.61 -1.13 24.18
C ASP A 448 11.52 -2.36 24.31
N TRP A 449 12.18 -2.49 25.47
CA TRP A 449 13.08 -3.60 25.84
C TRP A 449 12.34 -4.95 26.00
N GLY A 450 11.16 -5.12 25.41
CA GLY A 450 10.24 -6.25 25.52
C GLY A 450 10.51 -7.46 24.62
N LYS A 451 11.69 -7.59 23.98
CA LYS A 451 12.00 -8.73 23.08
C LYS A 451 12.47 -9.99 23.84
N ARG A 452 11.46 -10.75 24.29
CA ARG A 452 11.35 -12.23 24.34
C ARG A 452 12.40 -13.01 25.16
N SER A 453 11.88 -13.86 26.06
CA SER A 453 12.55 -14.62 27.13
C SER A 453 13.05 -13.77 28.30
N PHE A 454 12.51 -14.04 29.50
CA PHE A 454 13.03 -13.45 30.74
C PHE A 454 14.21 -14.29 31.21
N TRP A 455 15.40 -14.01 30.68
CA TRP A 455 16.63 -14.65 31.16
C TRP A 455 17.11 -13.96 32.44
N PHE A 456 16.69 -14.47 33.59
CA PHE A 456 17.40 -14.20 34.85
C PHE A 456 18.62 -15.13 34.87
N GLY A 457 19.80 -14.57 34.59
CA GLY A 457 21.03 -15.35 34.50
C GLY A 457 21.26 -16.25 35.73
N PRO A 458 21.85 -17.44 35.55
CA PRO A 458 22.18 -18.31 36.66
C PRO A 458 23.25 -17.62 37.52
N SER A 459 22.83 -17.12 38.68
CA SER A 459 23.77 -16.72 39.74
C SER A 459 24.56 -17.96 40.17
N ASP A 460 25.87 -17.84 40.27
CA ASP A 460 26.90 -18.91 40.30
C ASP A 460 26.84 -19.97 41.43
N ASP A 461 25.76 -20.02 42.20
CA ASP A 461 25.67 -20.71 43.50
C ASP A 461 24.69 -21.91 43.57
N LYS A 462 23.90 -22.19 42.53
CA LYS A 462 22.54 -22.79 42.71
C LYS A 462 22.23 -24.02 41.86
N ASN A 463 22.83 -25.15 42.22
CA ASN A 463 22.43 -26.49 41.74
C ASN A 463 21.72 -27.25 42.86
N ASP A 464 20.49 -26.87 43.20
CA ASP A 464 19.68 -27.52 44.24
C ASP A 464 18.23 -27.76 43.77
N VAL A 465 17.40 -28.40 44.60
CA VAL A 465 16.01 -28.71 44.20
C VAL A 465 15.16 -27.44 44.10
N TYR A 466 15.45 -26.41 44.89
CA TYR A 466 14.77 -25.12 44.80
C TYR A 466 15.12 -24.38 43.48
N SER A 467 16.34 -24.50 42.97
CA SER A 467 16.72 -23.90 41.69
C SER A 467 16.01 -24.55 40.50
N ILE A 468 15.83 -25.87 40.50
CA ILE A 468 15.01 -26.61 39.51
C ILE A 468 13.59 -26.02 39.40
N PHE A 469 12.87 -25.90 40.52
CA PHE A 469 11.52 -25.32 40.49
C PHE A 469 11.52 -23.84 40.08
N LYS A 470 12.53 -23.08 40.51
CA LYS A 470 12.72 -21.68 40.11
C LYS A 470 12.96 -21.54 38.61
N GLU A 471 13.81 -22.37 38.00
CA GLU A 471 14.10 -22.36 36.57
C GLU A 471 12.82 -22.57 35.74
N VAL A 472 11.99 -23.53 36.13
CA VAL A 472 10.66 -23.76 35.51
C VAL A 472 9.61 -22.70 35.89
N GLY A 473 10.00 -21.67 36.66
CA GLY A 473 9.17 -20.50 37.01
C GLY A 473 8.13 -20.76 38.10
N ILE A 474 8.23 -21.87 38.84
CA ILE A 474 7.30 -22.26 39.90
C ILE A 474 7.86 -21.87 41.27
N LYS A 475 7.01 -21.30 42.12
CA LYS A 475 7.27 -21.16 43.55
C LYS A 475 6.68 -22.33 44.32
N ILE A 476 7.52 -22.99 45.11
CA ILE A 476 7.11 -24.08 46.00
C ILE A 476 7.01 -23.60 47.46
N LEU A 477 6.00 -24.07 48.17
CA LEU A 477 5.87 -23.94 49.62
C LEU A 477 5.95 -25.34 50.21
N THR A 478 7.06 -25.65 50.87
CA THR A 478 7.33 -27.01 51.40
C THR A 478 7.95 -26.95 52.80
N ASN A 479 7.84 -28.07 53.52
CA ASN A 479 8.57 -28.36 54.75
C ASN A 479 9.79 -29.28 54.52
N SER A 480 10.03 -29.70 53.28
CA SER A 480 11.19 -30.51 52.86
C SER A 480 12.47 -29.69 52.72
N ASP A 481 13.61 -30.35 52.91
CA ASP A 481 14.95 -29.83 52.64
C ASP A 481 15.18 -29.77 51.12
N VAL A 482 15.16 -28.55 50.57
CA VAL A 482 15.22 -28.26 49.10
C VAL A 482 16.33 -27.30 48.69
N LYS A 483 16.99 -26.63 49.64
CA LYS A 483 18.01 -25.59 49.38
C LYS A 483 19.39 -26.05 49.83
N LYS A 484 20.43 -25.78 49.04
CA LYS A 484 21.82 -25.94 49.49
C LYS A 484 22.08 -25.01 50.69
N PRO A 485 22.78 -25.47 51.75
CA PRO A 485 23.21 -24.59 52.83
C PRO A 485 24.25 -23.58 52.31
N TYR A 486 24.08 -22.32 52.68
CA TYR A 486 24.92 -21.21 52.21
C TYR A 486 26.19 -21.06 53.06
N ASP A 487 27.34 -20.92 52.41
CA ASP A 487 28.57 -20.40 53.00
C ASP A 487 28.79 -18.96 52.50
N CYS A 488 28.78 -17.98 53.40
CA CYS A 488 28.82 -16.56 53.04
C CYS A 488 30.25 -16.02 52.88
N LYS A 489 31.19 -16.84 52.37
CA LYS A 489 32.65 -16.54 52.31
C LYS A 489 33.23 -16.35 50.89
N THR A 490 32.40 -16.26 49.85
CA THR A 490 32.86 -16.07 48.47
C THR A 490 32.99 -14.59 48.09
N THR A 491 34.24 -14.15 47.87
CA THR A 491 34.59 -12.85 47.32
C THR A 491 34.35 -12.86 45.80
N TYR A 492 33.54 -11.93 45.28
CA TYR A 492 33.29 -11.82 43.84
C TYR A 492 34.48 -11.15 43.13
N ALA A 493 34.99 -11.79 42.06
CA ALA A 493 35.82 -11.16 41.06
C ALA A 493 34.98 -10.98 39.77
N MET A 494 34.70 -9.73 39.39
CA MET A 494 34.03 -9.45 38.12
C MET A 494 35.03 -9.63 36.96
N GLN A 495 34.73 -10.52 36.03
CA GLN A 495 35.28 -10.48 34.67
C GLN A 495 34.18 -10.07 33.70
N GLN A 496 34.45 -9.04 32.90
CA GLN A 496 33.58 -8.59 31.83
C GLN A 496 33.57 -9.63 30.71
N ASN A 497 32.38 -10.04 30.25
CA ASN A 497 32.23 -10.75 28.99
C ASN A 497 31.33 -9.93 28.05
N VAL A 498 31.82 -9.76 26.83
CA VAL A 498 31.18 -9.00 25.76
C VAL A 498 30.03 -9.81 25.18
N MET A 499 28.85 -9.21 25.05
CA MET A 499 27.74 -9.81 24.30
C MET A 499 27.89 -9.49 22.81
N MET A 500 27.73 -10.50 21.96
CA MET A 500 27.45 -10.30 20.54
C MET A 500 26.32 -11.26 20.13
N GLU A 501 25.17 -10.69 19.74
CA GLU A 501 24.02 -11.47 19.27
C GLU A 501 24.22 -11.88 17.80
N ALA A 502 23.85 -13.12 17.46
CA ALA A 502 23.51 -13.49 16.08
C ALA A 502 22.39 -14.53 16.08
N ARG A 503 21.38 -14.33 15.24
CA ARG A 503 20.31 -15.29 14.97
C ARG A 503 20.65 -16.10 13.71
N PRO A 504 20.32 -17.40 13.65
CA PRO A 504 20.19 -18.09 12.37
C PRO A 504 18.80 -17.82 11.78
N MET A 505 18.80 -17.40 10.52
CA MET A 505 17.68 -17.49 9.59
C MET A 505 18.15 -18.43 8.47
N ASN A 506 17.29 -19.33 8.00
CA ASN A 506 17.25 -19.77 6.59
C ASN A 506 16.09 -20.76 6.34
N MET A 507 15.28 -20.44 5.34
CA MET A 507 14.77 -21.44 4.40
C MET A 507 15.86 -21.68 3.35
N MET A 508 15.94 -22.88 2.75
CA MET A 508 15.98 -23.05 1.28
C MET A 508 15.83 -24.55 0.87
N PRO A 509 15.78 -24.92 -0.44
CA PRO A 509 14.94 -26.03 -0.93
C PRO A 509 15.77 -27.35 -1.12
N ASN A 510 15.33 -28.45 -1.73
CA ASN A 510 14.91 -28.58 -3.13
C ASN A 510 14.12 -29.86 -3.50
N GLU A 511 13.67 -29.86 -4.76
CA GLU A 511 13.16 -30.92 -5.67
C GLU A 511 13.74 -32.35 -5.46
N GLU A 512 13.16 -33.46 -5.96
CA GLU A 512 12.16 -33.68 -7.02
C GLU A 512 11.51 -35.08 -6.92
N SER A 513 10.34 -35.31 -7.55
CA SER A 513 10.00 -36.59 -8.24
C SER A 513 8.60 -36.54 -8.88
N ALA A 514 8.52 -36.89 -10.17
CA ALA A 514 7.29 -36.85 -10.96
C ALA A 514 6.51 -38.19 -10.95
N PRO A 515 5.17 -38.13 -11.05
CA PRO A 515 4.36 -39.22 -11.63
C PRO A 515 3.63 -38.80 -12.91
N THR A 516 3.39 -39.78 -13.79
CA THR A 516 2.77 -39.63 -15.12
C THR A 516 1.24 -39.38 -15.08
N PRO A 517 0.67 -38.60 -16.03
CA PRO A 517 -0.76 -38.33 -16.10
C PRO A 517 -1.55 -39.29 -17.00
N GLY A 518 -2.75 -39.69 -16.55
CA GLY A 518 -3.80 -40.33 -17.36
C GLY A 518 -4.86 -39.32 -17.81
N ALA A 519 -5.48 -39.55 -18.98
CA ALA A 519 -6.30 -38.54 -19.68
C ALA A 519 -7.81 -38.71 -19.51
N SER A 520 -8.57 -37.60 -19.62
CA SER A 520 -9.69 -37.42 -20.57
C SER A 520 -10.41 -36.07 -20.39
N GLY A 521 -10.92 -35.49 -21.49
CA GLY A 521 -11.68 -34.23 -21.48
C GLY A 521 -11.37 -33.35 -22.71
N GLY A 522 -12.39 -33.08 -23.53
CA GLY A 522 -12.24 -32.49 -24.88
C GLY A 522 -11.85 -30.99 -24.95
N PRO A 523 -11.59 -30.49 -26.16
CA PRO A 523 -11.01 -29.16 -26.38
C PRO A 523 -11.98 -28.01 -26.14
N LYS A 524 -11.45 -26.92 -25.59
CA LYS A 524 -12.08 -25.59 -25.45
C LYS A 524 -11.09 -24.50 -25.85
N GLU A 525 -11.63 -23.34 -26.20
CA GLU A 525 -10.94 -22.16 -26.71
C GLU A 525 -10.78 -21.12 -25.59
N THR A 526 -9.63 -20.42 -25.53
CA THR A 526 -9.27 -19.48 -24.44
C THR A 526 -8.93 -18.09 -25.00
N VAL A 527 -9.46 -17.04 -24.36
CA VAL A 527 -9.25 -15.63 -24.68
C VAL A 527 -8.90 -14.89 -23.39
N ARG A 528 -7.89 -14.02 -23.42
CA ARG A 528 -7.27 -13.41 -22.22
C ARG A 528 -7.47 -11.88 -22.16
N THR A 529 -7.84 -11.36 -20.98
CA THR A 529 -8.13 -9.93 -20.72
C THR A 529 -7.79 -9.42 -19.29
N TYR A 530 -7.62 -10.28 -18.27
CA TYR A 530 -7.64 -9.89 -16.84
C TYR A 530 -6.32 -10.18 -16.07
N PHE A 531 -5.60 -9.14 -15.66
CA PHE A 531 -4.24 -9.24 -15.08
C PHE A 531 -4.07 -8.56 -13.69
N PRO A 532 -4.52 -9.16 -12.57
CA PRO A 532 -4.39 -8.60 -11.22
C PRO A 532 -3.06 -8.97 -10.52
N GLU A 533 -2.74 -8.28 -9.40
CA GLU A 533 -1.65 -8.65 -8.46
C GLU A 533 -2.15 -9.50 -7.27
N THR A 534 -3.39 -9.27 -6.83
CA THR A 534 -4.10 -10.01 -5.77
C THR A 534 -5.35 -10.65 -6.38
N TRP A 535 -5.50 -11.97 -6.28
CA TRP A 535 -6.60 -12.72 -6.92
C TRP A 535 -7.78 -13.01 -5.97
N ILE A 536 -7.51 -13.43 -4.73
CA ILE A 536 -8.55 -13.81 -3.76
C ILE A 536 -8.32 -13.06 -2.44
N TRP A 537 -9.37 -12.44 -1.90
CA TRP A 537 -9.40 -11.80 -0.58
C TRP A 537 -10.78 -11.95 0.06
N ASP A 538 -11.18 -13.18 0.37
CA ASP A 538 -12.57 -13.50 0.76
C ASP A 538 -12.66 -13.99 2.21
N LEU A 539 -13.81 -13.77 2.86
CA LEU A 539 -14.20 -14.44 4.10
C LEU A 539 -15.28 -15.48 3.79
N VAL A 540 -15.06 -16.74 4.19
CA VAL A 540 -15.93 -17.86 3.83
C VAL A 540 -16.31 -18.67 5.07
N PRO A 541 -17.61 -18.81 5.41
CA PRO A 541 -18.07 -19.64 6.51
C PRO A 541 -18.08 -21.13 6.10
N VAL A 542 -17.56 -22.00 6.98
CA VAL A 542 -17.53 -23.45 6.79
C VAL A 542 -18.77 -24.08 7.42
N GLY A 543 -19.63 -24.66 6.58
CA GLY A 543 -20.87 -25.30 7.02
C GLY A 543 -20.68 -26.54 7.91
N HIS A 544 -21.81 -27.12 8.32
CA HIS A 544 -21.86 -28.27 9.24
C HIS A 544 -21.07 -29.51 8.80
N THR A 545 -20.76 -29.64 7.51
CA THR A 545 -19.96 -30.72 6.91
C THR A 545 -18.44 -30.57 7.12
N GLY A 546 -17.96 -29.41 7.59
CA GLY A 546 -16.53 -29.13 7.75
C GLY A 546 -15.75 -28.96 6.43
N LYS A 547 -16.44 -28.92 5.27
CA LYS A 547 -15.85 -28.76 3.94
C LYS A 547 -16.65 -27.76 3.10
N VAL A 548 -15.93 -26.94 2.35
CA VAL A 548 -16.46 -25.96 1.39
C VAL A 548 -15.58 -25.97 0.14
N ASN A 549 -16.20 -25.97 -1.04
CA ASN A 549 -15.52 -25.73 -2.31
C ASN A 549 -15.88 -24.31 -2.79
N VAL A 550 -14.87 -23.49 -3.08
CA VAL A 550 -15.06 -22.15 -3.66
C VAL A 550 -14.65 -22.20 -5.12
N GLU A 551 -15.58 -21.98 -6.04
CA GLU A 551 -15.27 -21.83 -7.46
C GLU A 551 -14.72 -20.43 -7.74
N LYS A 552 -13.61 -20.36 -8.47
CA LYS A 552 -13.00 -19.10 -8.96
C LYS A 552 -12.46 -19.29 -10.38
N THR A 553 -12.58 -18.25 -11.19
CA THR A 553 -11.90 -18.18 -12.49
C THR A 553 -10.43 -17.82 -12.27
N VAL A 554 -9.52 -18.56 -12.90
CA VAL A 554 -8.07 -18.29 -12.86
C VAL A 554 -7.78 -17.02 -13.67
N PRO A 555 -6.99 -16.05 -13.16
CA PRO A 555 -6.67 -14.83 -13.91
C PRO A 555 -5.84 -15.12 -15.15
N ASP A 556 -5.82 -14.17 -16.09
CA ASP A 556 -5.17 -14.34 -17.39
C ASP A 556 -3.64 -14.19 -17.35
N THR A 557 -3.11 -13.76 -16.20
CA THR A 557 -1.67 -13.67 -15.92
C THR A 557 -1.01 -15.06 -15.91
N ILE A 558 0.00 -15.24 -16.78
CA ILE A 558 0.87 -16.43 -16.73
C ILE A 558 1.84 -16.27 -15.54
N THR A 559 1.45 -16.81 -14.40
CA THR A 559 2.17 -16.67 -13.13
C THR A 559 1.86 -17.84 -12.17
N LYS A 560 2.56 -17.89 -11.05
CA LYS A 560 2.29 -18.83 -9.96
C LYS A 560 1.58 -18.10 -8.82
N TRP A 561 0.35 -18.51 -8.56
CA TRP A 561 -0.48 -17.99 -7.49
C TRP A 561 -0.22 -18.75 -6.20
N ALA A 562 0.18 -18.04 -5.14
CA ALA A 562 0.31 -18.61 -3.80
C ALA A 562 -0.97 -18.31 -3.00
N ALA A 563 -1.71 -19.36 -2.64
CA ALA A 563 -2.92 -19.27 -1.83
C ALA A 563 -2.67 -19.77 -0.40
N GLY A 564 -3.15 -19.02 0.58
CA GLY A 564 -3.09 -19.34 2.00
C GLY A 564 -4.43 -19.06 2.68
N ALA A 565 -4.67 -19.72 3.81
CA ALA A 565 -5.91 -19.52 4.57
C ALA A 565 -5.69 -19.68 6.08
N PHE A 566 -6.45 -18.93 6.87
CA PHE A 566 -6.62 -19.18 8.31
C PHE A 566 -8.09 -19.21 8.66
N CYS A 567 -8.44 -19.89 9.76
CA CYS A 567 -9.82 -20.01 10.22
C CYS A 567 -9.94 -19.77 11.73
N THR A 568 -10.98 -19.05 12.15
CA THR A 568 -11.38 -18.90 13.56
C THR A 568 -12.60 -19.76 13.85
N SER A 569 -12.65 -20.32 15.06
CA SER A 569 -13.75 -21.16 15.55
C SER A 569 -13.78 -21.15 17.09
N PRO A 570 -14.87 -21.60 17.75
CA PRO A 570 -14.88 -21.82 19.20
C PRO A 570 -13.83 -22.82 19.70
N VAL A 571 -13.34 -23.72 18.83
CA VAL A 571 -12.26 -24.68 19.13
C VAL A 571 -10.86 -24.03 19.06
N GLY A 572 -10.77 -22.85 18.44
CA GLY A 572 -9.58 -22.02 18.33
C GLY A 572 -9.22 -21.64 16.89
N PHE A 573 -8.09 -20.95 16.78
CA PHE A 573 -7.45 -20.57 15.51
C PHE A 573 -6.83 -21.79 14.80
N GLY A 574 -6.89 -21.78 13.48
CA GLY A 574 -6.28 -22.76 12.59
C GLY A 574 -5.66 -22.08 11.37
N LEU A 575 -4.57 -22.63 10.85
CA LEU A 575 -3.81 -22.09 9.72
C LEU A 575 -3.57 -23.21 8.71
N ALA A 576 -3.85 -22.96 7.44
CA ALA A 576 -3.55 -23.86 6.34
C ALA A 576 -2.10 -23.65 5.86
N PRO A 577 -1.41 -24.71 5.41
CA PRO A 577 -0.19 -24.54 4.63
C PRO A 577 -0.52 -23.86 3.28
N ASN A 578 0.43 -23.08 2.76
CA ASN A 578 0.28 -22.46 1.45
C ASN A 578 0.19 -23.52 0.35
N THR A 579 -0.70 -23.29 -0.62
CA THR A 579 -0.88 -24.12 -1.81
C THR A 579 -0.70 -23.26 -3.07
N GLY A 580 0.04 -23.77 -4.04
CA GLY A 580 0.34 -23.07 -5.28
C GLY A 580 -0.58 -23.53 -6.41
N LEU A 581 -1.06 -22.59 -7.22
CA LEU A 581 -1.64 -22.85 -8.54
C LEU A 581 -0.77 -22.19 -9.60
N THR A 582 -0.24 -22.97 -10.53
CA THR A 582 0.50 -22.47 -11.68
C THR A 582 -0.49 -22.16 -12.82
N ALA A 583 -0.76 -20.88 -13.07
CA ALA A 583 -1.50 -20.46 -14.25
C ALA A 583 -0.53 -20.42 -15.43
N PHE A 584 -0.52 -21.47 -16.27
CA PHE A 584 0.48 -21.60 -17.33
C PHE A 584 -0.07 -22.25 -18.59
N GLN A 585 -0.01 -21.47 -19.66
CA GLN A 585 -0.30 -21.91 -21.02
C GLN A 585 1.04 -22.21 -21.72
N PRO A 586 1.32 -23.45 -22.13
CA PRO A 586 2.63 -23.83 -22.67
C PRO A 586 2.90 -23.34 -24.11
N PHE A 587 1.86 -22.90 -24.81
CA PHE A 587 1.93 -22.33 -26.16
C PHE A 587 1.10 -21.04 -26.19
N PHE A 588 1.74 -19.89 -26.38
CA PHE A 588 1.06 -18.59 -26.38
C PHE A 588 1.72 -17.55 -27.28
N VAL A 589 0.94 -16.53 -27.64
CA VAL A 589 1.35 -15.31 -28.33
C VAL A 589 1.45 -14.17 -27.32
N SER A 590 2.47 -13.32 -27.49
CA SER A 590 2.55 -12.00 -26.86
C SER A 590 2.70 -10.94 -27.95
N LEU A 591 1.94 -9.85 -27.87
CA LEU A 591 2.00 -8.74 -28.81
C LEU A 591 2.82 -7.59 -28.21
N THR A 592 3.65 -6.97 -29.06
CA THR A 592 4.31 -5.70 -28.76
C THR A 592 3.73 -4.65 -29.69
N LEU A 593 2.93 -3.76 -29.11
CA LEU A 593 2.31 -2.61 -29.74
C LEU A 593 2.87 -1.33 -29.08
N PRO A 594 3.02 -0.22 -29.83
CA PRO A 594 3.19 1.10 -29.21
C PRO A 594 1.90 1.51 -28.46
N TYR A 595 2.02 2.43 -27.51
CA TYR A 595 0.89 2.96 -26.74
C TYR A 595 -0.16 3.65 -27.65
N SER A 596 0.29 4.63 -28.43
CA SER A 596 -0.50 5.28 -29.48
C SER A 596 0.34 5.51 -30.74
N VAL A 597 -0.34 5.79 -31.85
CA VAL A 597 0.23 6.14 -33.16
C VAL A 597 -0.63 7.20 -33.85
N ILE A 598 -0.04 8.03 -34.69
CA ILE A 598 -0.75 9.04 -35.46
C ILE A 598 -1.22 8.43 -36.80
N ARG A 599 -2.40 8.83 -37.28
CA ARG A 599 -2.96 8.36 -38.55
C ARG A 599 -1.96 8.50 -39.71
N GLY A 600 -1.75 7.41 -40.45
CA GLY A 600 -0.82 7.36 -41.58
C GLY A 600 0.66 7.06 -41.25
N GLU A 601 1.03 7.01 -39.97
CA GLU A 601 2.33 6.45 -39.56
C GLU A 601 2.42 4.94 -39.82
N VAL A 602 3.63 4.41 -39.94
CA VAL A 602 3.86 3.01 -40.32
C VAL A 602 4.70 2.31 -39.26
N PHE A 603 4.11 1.44 -38.45
CA PHE A 603 4.82 0.75 -37.37
C PHE A 603 4.92 -0.76 -37.61
N THR A 604 5.88 -1.41 -36.95
CA THR A 604 6.05 -2.86 -37.03
C THR A 604 5.46 -3.55 -35.81
N LEU A 605 4.25 -4.11 -35.94
CA LEU A 605 3.67 -5.03 -34.96
C LEU A 605 4.58 -6.25 -34.81
N LYS A 606 5.04 -6.53 -33.59
CA LYS A 606 5.80 -7.76 -33.27
C LYS A 606 4.88 -8.70 -32.49
N ALA A 607 4.66 -9.93 -32.97
CA ALA A 607 4.00 -10.99 -32.22
C ALA A 607 5.02 -12.10 -31.92
N THR A 608 5.36 -12.30 -30.65
CA THR A 608 6.28 -13.37 -30.24
C THR A 608 5.49 -14.57 -29.76
N VAL A 609 5.68 -15.70 -30.44
CA VAL A 609 5.11 -17.00 -30.09
C VAL A 609 6.13 -17.77 -29.27
N PHE A 610 5.72 -18.25 -28.10
CA PHE A 610 6.54 -19.03 -27.18
C PHE A 610 6.08 -20.49 -27.18
N ASN A 611 7.03 -21.43 -27.24
CA ASN A 611 6.76 -22.86 -27.06
C ASN A 611 7.56 -23.42 -25.88
N TYR A 612 6.88 -23.65 -24.76
CA TYR A 612 7.42 -24.30 -23.57
C TYR A 612 7.03 -25.79 -23.47
N LEU A 613 6.58 -26.42 -24.57
CA LEU A 613 6.41 -27.88 -24.62
C LEU A 613 7.77 -28.55 -24.81
N SER A 614 7.98 -29.69 -24.16
CA SER A 614 9.21 -30.51 -24.29
C SER A 614 9.39 -31.22 -25.65
N LYS A 615 8.63 -30.83 -26.67
CA LYS A 615 8.64 -31.40 -28.03
C LYS A 615 8.53 -30.32 -29.08
N CYS A 616 9.14 -30.55 -30.24
CA CYS A 616 9.03 -29.63 -31.38
C CYS A 616 7.67 -29.72 -32.08
N ILE A 617 7.23 -28.59 -32.66
CA ILE A 617 5.97 -28.45 -33.43
C ILE A 617 6.31 -28.17 -34.91
N MET A 618 5.71 -28.92 -35.85
CA MET A 618 6.10 -28.95 -37.28
C MET A 618 5.34 -28.01 -38.20
N VAL A 619 6.03 -27.64 -39.28
CA VAL A 619 5.54 -26.90 -40.44
C VAL A 619 6.28 -27.34 -41.72
N SER A 620 5.63 -27.95 -42.72
CA SER A 620 6.26 -28.20 -44.05
C SER A 620 5.25 -28.72 -45.12
N PRO A 621 5.37 -28.28 -46.40
CA PRO A 621 4.28 -28.34 -47.40
C PRO A 621 4.18 -29.65 -48.21
N PRO A 622 3.10 -29.85 -49.01
CA PRO A 622 3.01 -30.96 -49.96
C PRO A 622 3.91 -30.74 -51.21
N SER A 623 4.52 -31.82 -51.68
CA SER A 623 5.06 -31.97 -53.04
C SER A 623 3.97 -32.68 -53.86
N VAL A 624 3.66 -32.43 -55.13
CA VAL A 624 4.30 -31.78 -56.29
C VAL A 624 3.15 -31.12 -57.11
N VAL A 625 3.18 -29.92 -57.69
CA VAL A 625 4.25 -28.91 -57.93
C VAL A 625 3.72 -27.48 -57.68
N SER A 626 4.45 -26.44 -58.10
CA SER A 626 4.07 -25.01 -58.17
C SER A 626 3.58 -24.33 -56.88
N PHE A 627 4.56 -23.85 -56.12
CA PHE A 627 4.59 -22.58 -55.36
C PHE A 627 3.60 -22.35 -54.20
N PHE A 628 4.09 -22.75 -53.01
CA PHE A 628 3.89 -22.19 -51.67
C PHE A 628 2.50 -22.26 -51.00
N THR A 629 2.37 -23.20 -50.05
CA THR A 629 1.58 -22.99 -48.82
C THR A 629 1.91 -23.97 -47.67
N SER A 630 2.39 -23.42 -46.54
CA SER A 630 1.98 -23.73 -45.15
C SER A 630 2.32 -25.11 -44.48
N PRO A 631 2.09 -25.32 -43.14
CA PRO A 631 1.63 -24.36 -42.11
C PRO A 631 2.17 -24.48 -40.64
N VAL A 632 2.49 -23.33 -40.01
CA VAL A 632 1.90 -22.89 -38.72
C VAL A 632 1.23 -21.59 -39.09
N LYS A 633 -0.02 -21.35 -38.69
CA LYS A 633 -0.74 -20.17 -39.17
C LYS A 633 -0.80 -19.12 -38.05
N VAL A 634 0.02 -18.09 -38.15
CA VAL A 634 -0.19 -16.85 -37.38
C VAL A 634 -0.95 -15.89 -38.28
N THR A 635 -2.24 -15.68 -38.00
CA THR A 635 -3.11 -14.76 -38.74
C THR A 635 -3.38 -13.51 -37.94
N LEU A 636 -3.05 -12.37 -38.51
CA LEU A 636 -3.70 -11.11 -38.21
C LEU A 636 -5.08 -11.10 -38.90
N ALA A 637 -6.14 -10.70 -38.20
CA ALA A 637 -7.45 -10.51 -38.82
C ALA A 637 -7.45 -9.26 -39.72
N GLU A 638 -7.99 -9.36 -40.92
CA GLU A 638 -8.19 -8.21 -41.79
C GLU A 638 -9.32 -7.30 -41.24
N SER A 639 -9.11 -5.99 -41.32
CA SER A 639 -10.05 -4.96 -40.85
C SER A 639 -10.02 -3.79 -41.83
N ASN A 640 -11.12 -3.04 -41.92
CA ASN A 640 -11.17 -1.79 -42.67
C ASN A 640 -10.51 -0.60 -41.92
N GLN A 641 -10.13 -0.80 -40.65
CA GLN A 641 -9.55 0.23 -39.77
C GLN A 641 -8.04 0.43 -39.95
N PHE A 642 -7.35 -0.54 -40.55
CA PHE A 642 -5.90 -0.49 -40.81
C PHE A 642 -5.55 -1.29 -42.06
N THR A 643 -4.45 -0.94 -42.71
CA THR A 643 -3.84 -1.78 -43.75
C THR A 643 -2.64 -2.53 -43.16
N ALA A 644 -2.54 -3.82 -43.46
CA ALA A 644 -1.47 -4.68 -42.97
C ALA A 644 -0.69 -5.27 -44.14
N ARG A 645 0.65 -5.16 -44.09
CA ARG A 645 1.56 -5.81 -45.04
C ARG A 645 2.46 -6.79 -44.29
N PRO A 646 2.61 -8.04 -44.79
CA PRO A 646 3.67 -8.92 -44.29
C PRO A 646 5.05 -8.32 -44.61
N CYS A 647 6.03 -8.56 -43.75
CA CYS A 647 7.41 -8.12 -43.97
C CYS A 647 8.10 -8.95 -45.04
N GLU A 648 8.97 -8.29 -45.82
CA GLU A 648 9.68 -8.91 -46.94
C GLU A 648 10.60 -10.04 -46.47
N GLY A 649 10.49 -11.21 -47.11
CA GLY A 649 11.23 -12.42 -46.74
C GLY A 649 10.75 -13.14 -45.47
N CYS A 650 9.75 -12.62 -44.75
CA CYS A 650 9.27 -13.22 -43.51
C CYS A 650 8.42 -14.47 -43.74
N GLN A 651 8.80 -15.58 -43.10
CA GLN A 651 8.02 -16.82 -43.09
C GLN A 651 7.12 -16.86 -41.85
N TYR A 652 5.81 -16.68 -42.04
CA TYR A 652 4.78 -16.77 -40.98
C TYR A 652 4.44 -18.20 -40.56
N THR A 653 5.21 -19.16 -41.07
CA THR A 653 5.01 -20.60 -41.02
C THR A 653 6.37 -21.23 -40.73
N LEU A 654 6.70 -21.51 -39.46
CA LEU A 654 8.03 -21.97 -39.04
C LEU A 654 7.93 -23.10 -37.98
N CYS A 655 8.88 -24.05 -38.02
CA CYS A 655 9.13 -24.97 -36.91
C CYS A 655 9.45 -24.19 -35.63
N LEU A 656 8.90 -24.64 -34.50
CA LEU A 656 9.15 -24.07 -33.18
C LEU A 656 9.45 -25.24 -32.23
N CYS A 657 10.70 -25.34 -31.79
CA CYS A 657 11.17 -26.42 -30.93
C CYS A 657 10.94 -26.14 -29.43
N ALA A 658 11.32 -27.09 -28.59
CA ALA A 658 11.16 -26.98 -27.13
C ALA A 658 11.97 -25.80 -26.58
N GLU A 659 11.34 -25.03 -25.68
CA GLU A 659 11.89 -23.82 -25.03
C GLU A 659 12.33 -22.70 -25.99
N GLU A 660 11.88 -22.77 -27.25
CA GLU A 660 12.16 -21.76 -28.27
C GLU A 660 11.06 -20.69 -28.31
N SER A 661 11.42 -19.47 -28.73
CA SER A 661 10.48 -18.40 -29.05
C SER A 661 10.80 -17.78 -30.40
N ARG A 662 9.77 -17.36 -31.14
CA ARG A 662 9.90 -16.78 -32.48
C ARG A 662 9.00 -15.57 -32.64
N THR A 663 9.56 -14.47 -33.13
CA THR A 663 8.85 -13.21 -33.36
C THR A 663 8.47 -13.05 -34.82
N PHE A 664 7.17 -13.02 -35.08
CA PHE A 664 6.57 -12.64 -36.35
C PHE A 664 6.34 -11.12 -36.37
N LYS A 665 6.40 -10.51 -37.55
CA LYS A 665 6.32 -9.05 -37.70
C LYS A 665 5.31 -8.68 -38.78
N TRP A 666 4.50 -7.64 -38.60
CA TRP A 666 3.68 -7.06 -39.67
C TRP A 666 3.90 -5.55 -39.72
N THR A 667 3.92 -5.01 -40.92
CA THR A 667 3.94 -3.56 -41.15
C THR A 667 2.49 -3.08 -41.18
N LEU A 668 2.10 -2.28 -40.19
CA LEU A 668 0.75 -1.74 -40.05
C LEU A 668 0.71 -0.25 -40.35
N THR A 669 -0.34 0.18 -41.04
CA THR A 669 -0.66 1.59 -41.29
C THR A 669 -2.14 1.82 -40.93
N PRO A 670 -2.46 2.52 -39.83
CA PRO A 670 -3.82 2.76 -39.42
C PRO A 670 -4.47 3.85 -40.29
N THR A 671 -5.74 3.63 -40.65
CA THR A 671 -6.53 4.54 -41.49
C THR A 671 -7.70 5.16 -40.73
N ALA A 672 -8.30 4.43 -39.78
CA ALA A 672 -9.35 4.93 -38.90
C ALA A 672 -8.76 5.65 -37.66
N LEU A 673 -9.47 6.66 -37.16
CA LEU A 673 -9.14 7.40 -35.94
C LEU A 673 -9.88 6.80 -34.73
N GLY A 674 -9.23 6.80 -33.56
CA GLY A 674 -9.77 6.25 -32.31
C GLY A 674 -9.20 4.87 -31.96
N GLU A 675 -9.93 4.09 -31.18
CA GLU A 675 -9.52 2.74 -30.77
C GLU A 675 -9.66 1.75 -31.93
N VAL A 676 -8.53 1.14 -32.32
CA VAL A 676 -8.45 0.14 -33.37
C VAL A 676 -8.12 -1.22 -32.75
N SER A 677 -8.97 -2.22 -32.97
CA SER A 677 -8.79 -3.56 -32.39
C SER A 677 -7.87 -4.41 -33.27
N VAL A 678 -6.74 -4.85 -32.71
CA VAL A 678 -5.75 -5.71 -33.37
C VAL A 678 -5.92 -7.14 -32.85
N LYS A 679 -6.38 -8.06 -33.72
CA LYS A 679 -6.59 -9.47 -33.40
C LYS A 679 -5.56 -10.35 -34.09
N VAL A 680 -4.73 -11.04 -33.30
CA VAL A 680 -3.74 -12.01 -33.77
C VAL A 680 -4.05 -13.39 -33.20
N SER A 681 -4.12 -14.39 -34.06
CA SER A 681 -4.31 -15.80 -33.69
C SER A 681 -3.11 -16.62 -34.16
N ALA A 682 -2.55 -17.47 -33.30
CA ALA A 682 -1.56 -18.47 -33.66
C ALA A 682 -2.11 -19.89 -33.45
N GLU A 683 -1.99 -20.74 -34.45
CA GLU A 683 -2.47 -22.12 -34.43
C GLU A 683 -1.34 -23.15 -34.60
N ALA A 684 -1.28 -24.12 -33.67
CA ALA A 684 -0.50 -25.35 -33.82
C ALA A 684 -1.26 -26.38 -34.68
N LEU A 685 -0.60 -26.94 -35.70
CA LEU A 685 -1.23 -27.77 -36.73
C LEU A 685 -0.70 -29.21 -36.76
N THR A 686 -1.61 -30.16 -37.05
CA THR A 686 -1.31 -31.59 -37.04
C THR A 686 -0.70 -32.04 -38.37
N THR A 687 0.56 -32.48 -38.38
CA THR A 687 1.24 -32.96 -39.59
C THR A 687 2.05 -34.24 -39.35
N LYS A 688 2.39 -34.98 -40.42
CA LYS A 688 3.12 -36.27 -40.38
C LYS A 688 4.61 -36.18 -40.75
N LYS A 689 5.19 -34.98 -40.81
CA LYS A 689 6.63 -34.76 -41.11
C LYS A 689 7.43 -34.53 -39.82
N PHE A 690 8.76 -34.61 -39.90
CA PHE A 690 9.67 -34.42 -38.77
C PHE A 690 10.14 -32.96 -38.62
N CYS A 691 10.11 -32.39 -37.40
CA CYS A 691 10.77 -31.12 -37.08
C CYS A 691 12.18 -31.46 -36.57
N GLY A 692 13.20 -31.21 -37.40
CA GLY A 692 14.51 -31.81 -37.17
C GLY A 692 14.41 -33.34 -37.14
N ASN A 693 14.59 -33.93 -35.97
CA ASN A 693 14.60 -35.38 -35.77
C ASN A 693 13.30 -35.96 -35.14
N GLU A 694 12.32 -35.15 -34.76
CA GLU A 694 11.13 -35.60 -34.01
C GLU A 694 9.80 -35.43 -34.76
N VAL A 695 8.85 -36.34 -34.50
CA VAL A 695 7.46 -36.22 -34.99
C VAL A 695 6.72 -35.20 -34.13
N ALA A 696 6.20 -34.15 -34.78
CA ALA A 696 5.51 -33.09 -34.05
C ALA A 696 4.24 -33.58 -33.36
N THR A 697 4.10 -33.18 -32.10
CA THR A 697 2.95 -33.55 -31.26
C THR A 697 2.07 -32.31 -31.05
N VAL A 698 0.77 -32.42 -31.33
CA VAL A 698 -0.19 -31.32 -31.09
C VAL A 698 -0.74 -31.43 -29.66
N PRO A 699 -0.71 -30.35 -28.85
CA PRO A 699 -1.29 -30.37 -27.51
C PRO A 699 -2.82 -30.45 -27.57
N GLY A 700 -3.43 -31.28 -26.70
CA GLY A 700 -4.88 -31.52 -26.68
C GLY A 700 -5.71 -30.34 -26.13
N LYS A 701 -5.08 -29.37 -25.46
CA LYS A 701 -5.65 -28.09 -25.01
C LYS A 701 -4.70 -26.96 -25.42
N GLY A 702 -5.23 -25.77 -25.70
CA GLY A 702 -4.41 -24.60 -26.10
C GLY A 702 -3.81 -24.70 -27.51
N ARG A 703 -4.49 -25.37 -28.45
CA ARG A 703 -4.04 -25.51 -29.85
C ARG A 703 -4.01 -24.17 -30.60
N ILE A 704 -4.96 -23.28 -30.30
CA ILE A 704 -5.08 -21.93 -30.86
C ILE A 704 -4.99 -20.97 -29.68
N ASP A 705 -4.12 -19.98 -29.79
CA ASP A 705 -4.08 -18.84 -28.88
C ASP A 705 -4.43 -17.58 -29.67
N THR A 706 -5.37 -16.79 -29.15
CA THR A 706 -5.85 -15.56 -29.80
C THR A 706 -5.76 -14.41 -28.84
N VAL A 707 -4.99 -13.39 -29.23
CA VAL A 707 -4.84 -12.14 -28.49
C VAL A 707 -5.57 -11.04 -29.24
N VAL A 708 -6.42 -10.30 -28.53
CA VAL A 708 -7.05 -9.06 -29.01
C VAL A 708 -6.54 -7.93 -28.13
N GLN A 709 -5.93 -6.92 -28.74
CA GLN A 709 -5.44 -5.74 -28.05
C GLN A 709 -5.89 -4.48 -28.80
N THR A 710 -6.28 -3.45 -28.08
CA THR A 710 -6.65 -2.15 -28.64
C THR A 710 -5.40 -1.29 -28.84
N LEU A 711 -5.39 -0.53 -29.93
CA LEU A 711 -4.37 0.46 -30.26
C LEU A 711 -5.06 1.82 -30.43
N LEU A 712 -4.55 2.86 -29.77
CA LEU A 712 -5.07 4.22 -29.92
C LEU A 712 -4.48 4.88 -31.16
N VAL A 713 -5.33 5.26 -32.11
CA VAL A 713 -4.94 6.01 -33.31
C VAL A 713 -5.39 7.46 -33.18
N GLU A 714 -4.43 8.36 -33.08
CA GLU A 714 -4.65 9.79 -32.88
C GLU A 714 -4.69 10.57 -34.21
N ALA A 715 -5.38 11.70 -34.19
CA ALA A 715 -5.38 12.66 -35.29
C ALA A 715 -4.15 13.57 -35.22
N GLU A 716 -3.75 14.10 -36.37
CA GLU A 716 -2.67 15.08 -36.49
C GLU A 716 -3.07 16.42 -35.84
N GLY A 717 -2.09 17.26 -35.48
CA GLY A 717 -2.31 18.58 -34.90
C GLY A 717 -2.85 18.60 -33.47
N THR A 718 -3.41 19.74 -33.06
CA THR A 718 -3.90 20.02 -31.70
C THR A 718 -5.44 19.92 -31.66
N GLN A 719 -5.99 19.25 -30.65
CA GLN A 719 -7.44 19.16 -30.45
C GLN A 719 -8.00 20.43 -29.80
N GLU A 720 -8.95 21.06 -30.48
CA GLU A 720 -9.77 22.17 -30.01
C GLU A 720 -11.16 21.69 -29.56
N THR A 721 -11.80 22.46 -28.67
CA THR A 721 -13.13 22.16 -28.12
C THR A 721 -13.98 23.41 -27.96
N VAL A 722 -15.18 23.38 -28.54
CA VAL A 722 -16.17 24.48 -28.51
C VAL A 722 -17.49 23.97 -27.94
N SER A 723 -18.13 24.77 -27.08
CA SER A 723 -19.39 24.41 -26.43
C SER A 723 -20.49 25.45 -26.62
N HIS A 724 -21.72 24.99 -26.86
CA HIS A 724 -22.92 25.82 -26.89
C HIS A 724 -23.93 25.30 -25.88
N ASN A 725 -24.27 26.13 -24.89
CA ASN A 725 -25.12 25.74 -23.76
C ASN A 725 -26.42 26.55 -23.76
N ALA A 726 -27.51 25.95 -23.29
CA ALA A 726 -28.79 26.62 -23.06
C ALA A 726 -29.52 26.02 -21.85
N LEU A 727 -29.99 26.89 -20.95
CA LEU A 727 -30.93 26.52 -19.88
C LEU A 727 -32.34 26.91 -20.31
N LEU A 728 -33.19 25.91 -20.57
CA LEU A 728 -34.55 26.08 -21.09
C LEU A 728 -35.56 25.78 -20.00
N CYS A 729 -36.34 26.78 -19.57
CA CYS A 729 -37.35 26.66 -18.51
C CYS A 729 -38.76 26.89 -19.08
N PRO A 730 -39.49 25.84 -19.48
CA PRO A 730 -40.78 25.96 -20.18
C PRO A 730 -41.99 26.25 -19.28
N ALA A 731 -41.78 26.68 -18.02
CA ALA A 731 -42.86 26.89 -17.05
C ALA A 731 -43.89 27.96 -17.48
N GLU A 732 -43.47 28.91 -18.32
CA GLU A 732 -44.32 29.99 -18.88
C GLU A 732 -44.78 29.70 -20.34
N GLY A 733 -44.29 28.62 -20.97
CA GLY A 733 -44.62 28.26 -22.35
C GLY A 733 -43.50 27.49 -23.06
N PRO A 734 -43.70 27.05 -24.32
CA PRO A 734 -42.65 26.42 -25.12
C PRO A 734 -41.48 27.38 -25.37
N VAL A 735 -40.25 26.96 -25.11
CA VAL A 735 -39.03 27.76 -25.34
C VAL A 735 -38.21 27.13 -26.45
N GLU A 736 -37.72 27.94 -27.38
CA GLU A 736 -36.91 27.53 -28.54
C GLU A 736 -35.54 28.22 -28.54
N LYS A 737 -34.52 27.54 -29.06
CA LYS A 737 -33.17 28.06 -29.24
C LYS A 737 -32.51 27.44 -30.48
N ASP A 738 -32.02 28.30 -31.36
CA ASP A 738 -31.23 27.91 -32.53
C ASP A 738 -29.73 27.94 -32.22
N ILE A 739 -28.99 26.96 -32.75
CA ILE A 739 -27.54 26.80 -32.62
C ILE A 739 -26.94 26.39 -33.97
N SER A 740 -25.95 27.15 -34.45
CA SER A 740 -25.22 26.90 -35.69
C SER A 740 -23.80 26.39 -35.41
N LEU A 741 -23.50 25.14 -35.76
CA LEU A 741 -22.15 24.57 -35.64
C LEU A 741 -21.32 24.92 -36.87
N LYS A 742 -20.22 25.66 -36.67
CA LYS A 742 -19.30 26.09 -37.73
C LYS A 742 -17.90 25.51 -37.49
N LEU A 743 -17.28 24.96 -38.52
CA LEU A 743 -15.86 24.57 -38.50
C LEU A 743 -14.99 25.74 -39.00
N PRO A 744 -13.74 25.88 -38.52
CA PRO A 744 -12.79 26.86 -39.05
C PRO A 744 -12.33 26.50 -40.47
N GLU A 745 -11.74 27.45 -41.19
CA GLU A 745 -11.27 27.25 -42.57
C GLU A 745 -10.13 26.22 -42.68
N VAL A 746 -9.34 26.06 -41.61
CA VAL A 746 -8.23 25.10 -41.52
C VAL A 746 -8.49 24.13 -40.37
N PHE A 747 -8.78 22.87 -40.70
CA PHE A 747 -8.96 21.78 -39.74
C PHE A 747 -8.56 20.43 -40.36
N VAL A 748 -8.32 19.42 -39.52
CA VAL A 748 -7.92 18.07 -39.97
C VAL A 748 -9.17 17.27 -40.36
N GLU A 749 -9.24 16.82 -41.62
CA GLU A 749 -10.39 16.05 -42.12
C GLU A 749 -10.64 14.77 -41.29
N GLY A 750 -11.92 14.56 -40.95
CA GLY A 750 -12.38 13.43 -40.13
C GLY A 750 -12.14 13.56 -38.62
N SER A 751 -11.52 14.64 -38.14
CA SER A 751 -11.34 14.89 -36.70
C SER A 751 -12.60 15.44 -36.01
N ALA A 752 -13.46 16.14 -36.75
CA ALA A 752 -14.64 16.82 -36.23
C ALA A 752 -15.68 15.83 -35.68
N LYS A 753 -16.03 15.98 -34.41
CA LYS A 753 -17.06 15.22 -33.69
C LYS A 753 -17.91 16.18 -32.87
N ALA A 754 -19.23 16.02 -32.87
CA ALA A 754 -20.10 16.76 -31.97
C ALA A 754 -21.06 15.83 -31.22
N SER A 755 -21.32 16.12 -29.95
CA SER A 755 -22.34 15.45 -29.15
C SER A 755 -23.33 16.44 -28.58
N LEU A 756 -24.61 16.04 -28.57
CA LEU A 756 -25.70 16.73 -27.91
C LEU A 756 -25.95 16.04 -26.57
N SER A 757 -26.04 16.82 -25.49
CA SER A 757 -26.34 16.33 -24.15
C SER A 757 -27.53 17.06 -23.53
N VAL A 758 -28.39 16.32 -22.83
CA VAL A 758 -29.63 16.81 -22.20
C VAL A 758 -29.70 16.34 -20.75
N LEU A 759 -29.98 17.28 -19.84
CA LEU A 759 -29.95 17.09 -18.39
C LEU A 759 -31.14 17.79 -17.71
N GLY A 760 -31.77 17.14 -16.73
CA GLY A 760 -32.83 17.75 -15.91
C GLY A 760 -32.32 18.56 -14.71
N ASP A 761 -31.01 18.67 -14.57
CA ASP A 761 -30.36 19.29 -13.43
C ASP A 761 -29.18 20.15 -13.85
N LEU A 762 -29.07 21.35 -13.25
CA LEU A 762 -28.01 22.31 -13.54
C LEU A 762 -26.63 21.84 -13.04
N MET A 763 -26.61 21.02 -11.99
CA MET A 763 -25.39 20.36 -11.49
C MET A 763 -25.18 19.00 -12.16
N GLY A 764 -26.11 18.54 -13.00
CA GLY A 764 -26.12 17.18 -13.55
C GLY A 764 -24.89 16.80 -14.35
N ARG A 765 -24.24 17.75 -15.04
CA ARG A 765 -22.99 17.47 -15.79
C ARG A 765 -21.80 17.30 -14.85
N ALA A 766 -21.66 18.17 -13.85
CA ALA A 766 -20.64 18.05 -12.80
C ALA A 766 -20.83 16.76 -11.96
N ILE A 767 -22.08 16.30 -11.79
CA ILE A 767 -22.39 15.02 -11.12
C ILE A 767 -22.08 13.81 -12.01
N LYS A 768 -22.45 13.82 -13.30
CA LYS A 768 -22.18 12.66 -14.18
C LYS A 768 -20.70 12.51 -14.50
N ASN A 769 -19.99 13.63 -14.64
CA ASN A 769 -18.54 13.66 -14.72
C ASN A 769 -17.89 13.64 -13.34
N LEU A 770 -18.47 12.87 -12.40
CA LEU A 770 -17.90 12.62 -11.08
C LEU A 770 -16.43 12.18 -11.20
N ASP A 771 -16.05 11.43 -12.23
CA ASP A 771 -14.67 10.97 -12.44
C ASP A 771 -13.75 11.98 -13.17
N SER A 772 -14.29 13.08 -13.72
CA SER A 772 -13.50 14.15 -14.38
C SER A 772 -13.52 15.49 -13.65
N LEU A 773 -14.49 15.73 -12.75
CA LEU A 773 -14.53 16.87 -11.82
C LEU A 773 -14.25 16.47 -10.36
N LEU A 774 -14.56 15.23 -9.96
CA LEU A 774 -13.94 14.60 -8.79
C LEU A 774 -12.85 13.62 -9.28
N GLN A 775 -11.93 14.11 -10.12
CA GLN A 775 -10.69 13.36 -10.36
C GLN A 775 -10.01 13.11 -9.01
N MET A 776 -9.31 11.98 -8.89
CA MET A 776 -8.35 11.81 -7.80
C MET A 776 -7.44 13.04 -7.84
N PRO A 777 -7.40 13.86 -6.78
CA PRO A 777 -6.73 15.14 -6.86
C PRO A 777 -5.25 14.91 -7.16
N TYR A 778 -4.77 15.40 -8.32
CA TYR A 778 -3.40 15.22 -8.78
C TYR A 778 -2.61 16.54 -8.73
N GLY A 779 -1.27 16.45 -8.74
CA GLY A 779 -0.40 17.62 -8.74
C GLY A 779 -0.15 18.24 -7.36
N CYS A 780 0.35 19.47 -7.36
CA CYS A 780 0.74 20.24 -6.17
C CYS A 780 -0.45 20.60 -5.25
N GLY A 781 -0.21 21.10 -4.03
CA GLY A 781 -1.27 21.40 -3.06
C GLY A 781 -2.35 22.35 -3.58
N GLU A 782 -1.97 23.33 -4.40
CA GLU A 782 -2.92 24.17 -5.16
C GLU A 782 -3.88 23.30 -5.99
N GLN A 783 -3.33 22.41 -6.83
CA GLN A 783 -4.08 21.48 -7.70
C GLN A 783 -4.92 20.47 -6.93
N ASN A 784 -4.41 19.95 -5.81
CA ASN A 784 -5.16 19.04 -4.94
C ASN A 784 -6.44 19.70 -4.40
N MET A 785 -6.33 20.96 -3.97
CA MET A 785 -7.48 21.70 -3.43
C MET A 785 -8.53 22.09 -4.49
N VAL A 786 -8.13 22.25 -5.77
CA VAL A 786 -9.05 22.46 -6.91
C VAL A 786 -10.06 21.32 -7.05
N LEU A 787 -9.57 20.08 -6.89
CA LEU A 787 -10.36 18.87 -7.06
C LEU A 787 -11.01 18.42 -5.74
N PHE A 788 -10.52 18.87 -4.59
CA PHE A 788 -11.12 18.59 -3.29
C PHE A 788 -12.38 19.43 -3.01
N ALA A 789 -12.37 20.74 -3.28
CA ALA A 789 -13.47 21.64 -2.91
C ALA A 789 -14.82 21.36 -3.63
N PRO A 790 -14.86 21.06 -4.96
CA PRO A 790 -16.11 20.74 -5.66
C PRO A 790 -16.86 19.53 -5.06
N ASN A 791 -16.13 18.53 -4.58
CA ASN A 791 -16.68 17.31 -3.95
C ASN A 791 -17.60 17.66 -2.77
N ILE A 792 -17.19 18.64 -1.97
CA ILE A 792 -17.95 19.13 -0.82
C ILE A 792 -19.25 19.79 -1.27
N TYR A 793 -19.21 20.65 -2.30
CA TYR A 793 -20.39 21.37 -2.78
C TYR A 793 -21.39 20.45 -3.49
N ILE A 794 -20.89 19.44 -4.21
CA ILE A 794 -21.72 18.41 -4.84
C ILE A 794 -22.41 17.53 -3.78
N LEU A 795 -21.70 17.13 -2.72
CA LEU A 795 -22.31 16.42 -1.58
C LEU A 795 -23.36 17.29 -0.87
N ASN A 796 -23.02 18.55 -0.54
CA ASN A 796 -23.96 19.50 0.05
C ASN A 796 -25.22 19.67 -0.82
N TYR A 797 -25.07 19.72 -2.15
CA TYR A 797 -26.18 19.83 -3.09
C TYR A 797 -27.07 18.58 -3.09
N LEU A 798 -26.47 17.39 -3.22
CA LEU A 798 -27.19 16.12 -3.26
C LEU A 798 -27.89 15.81 -1.94
N GLN A 799 -27.28 16.14 -0.81
CA GLN A 799 -27.91 16.04 0.51
C GLN A 799 -29.08 17.02 0.65
N SER A 800 -28.90 18.29 0.25
CA SER A 800 -29.95 19.32 0.35
C SER A 800 -31.16 19.02 -0.52
N THR A 801 -30.94 18.52 -1.74
CA THR A 801 -32.01 18.13 -2.68
C THR A 801 -32.57 16.73 -2.44
N ARG A 802 -32.04 15.99 -1.45
CA ARG A 802 -32.41 14.60 -1.13
C ARG A 802 -32.20 13.60 -2.28
N GLN A 803 -31.19 13.84 -3.12
CA GLN A 803 -30.81 12.99 -4.26
C GLN A 803 -29.54 12.15 -3.99
N LEU A 804 -28.95 12.25 -2.80
CA LEU A 804 -27.74 11.50 -2.42
C LEU A 804 -28.01 9.99 -2.28
N THR A 805 -27.30 9.16 -3.05
CA THR A 805 -27.29 7.70 -2.91
C THR A 805 -26.06 7.23 -2.11
N MET A 806 -26.17 6.06 -1.47
CA MET A 806 -25.08 5.49 -0.66
C MET A 806 -23.80 5.21 -1.48
N GLU A 807 -23.96 4.85 -2.76
CA GLU A 807 -22.86 4.62 -3.69
C GLU A 807 -22.09 5.92 -3.99
N ILE A 808 -22.80 6.99 -4.37
CA ILE A 808 -22.20 8.31 -4.61
C ILE A 808 -21.56 8.84 -3.33
N GLN A 809 -22.23 8.69 -2.18
CA GLN A 809 -21.69 9.11 -0.88
C GLN A 809 -20.37 8.42 -0.59
N THR A 810 -20.31 7.08 -0.69
CA THR A 810 -19.11 6.29 -0.37
C THR A 810 -17.94 6.62 -1.31
N ARG A 811 -18.23 6.83 -2.60
CA ARG A 811 -17.22 7.24 -3.60
C ARG A 811 -16.67 8.63 -3.33
N ALA A 812 -17.55 9.61 -3.08
CA ALA A 812 -17.16 10.98 -2.80
C ALA A 812 -16.45 11.13 -1.44
N THR A 813 -16.83 10.39 -0.39
CA THR A 813 -16.06 10.35 0.87
C THR A 813 -14.67 9.76 0.66
N GLY A 814 -14.52 8.73 -0.17
CA GLY A 814 -13.20 8.18 -0.52
C GLY A 814 -12.30 9.19 -1.25
N PHE A 815 -12.85 10.02 -2.14
CA PHE A 815 -12.11 11.11 -2.78
C PHE A 815 -11.76 12.24 -1.81
N LEU A 816 -12.66 12.59 -0.87
CA LEU A 816 -12.37 13.54 0.20
C LEU A 816 -11.27 13.01 1.14
N ASP A 817 -11.32 11.76 1.59
CA ASP A 817 -10.28 11.16 2.43
C ASP A 817 -8.91 11.19 1.71
N SER A 818 -8.86 10.79 0.44
CA SER A 818 -7.63 10.80 -0.37
C SER A 818 -7.08 12.22 -0.60
N GLY A 819 -7.95 13.21 -0.83
CA GLY A 819 -7.53 14.59 -1.06
C GLY A 819 -7.11 15.31 0.23
N TYR A 820 -7.77 15.02 1.35
CA TYR A 820 -7.36 15.48 2.67
C TYR A 820 -5.95 14.97 3.01
N GLN A 821 -5.72 13.66 2.87
CA GLN A 821 -4.40 13.05 3.12
C GLN A 821 -3.31 13.60 2.22
N ARG A 822 -3.61 13.84 0.94
CA ARG A 822 -2.66 14.43 0.01
C ARG A 822 -2.30 15.87 0.40
N GLU A 823 -3.27 16.67 0.84
CA GLU A 823 -3.00 18.05 1.25
C GLU A 823 -2.04 18.12 2.46
N LEU A 824 -2.06 17.10 3.33
CA LEU A 824 -1.11 17.03 4.45
C LEU A 824 0.36 16.87 4.00
N ASN A 825 0.63 16.38 2.79
CA ASN A 825 1.99 16.37 2.23
C ASN A 825 2.52 17.79 1.93
N TYR A 826 1.62 18.77 1.76
CA TYR A 826 1.93 20.17 1.46
C TYR A 826 1.88 21.09 2.69
N LYS A 827 1.72 20.50 3.88
CA LYS A 827 1.72 21.17 5.17
C LYS A 827 3.16 21.42 5.67
N HIS A 828 3.40 22.63 6.17
CA HIS A 828 4.63 23.03 6.86
C HIS A 828 4.58 22.71 8.37
N ASP A 829 5.75 22.70 9.01
CA ASP A 829 5.87 22.40 10.45
C ASP A 829 5.22 23.47 11.36
N ASP A 830 5.00 24.67 10.84
CA ASP A 830 4.26 25.76 11.50
C ASP A 830 2.73 25.66 11.33
N GLY A 831 2.25 24.70 10.54
CA GLY A 831 0.82 24.49 10.25
C GLY A 831 0.27 25.20 9.02
N SER A 832 1.10 25.95 8.29
CA SER A 832 0.73 26.58 7.03
C SER A 832 0.78 25.60 5.84
N TYR A 833 0.20 26.00 4.70
CA TYR A 833 0.20 25.21 3.46
C TYR A 833 0.79 26.04 2.30
N SER A 834 1.59 25.40 1.44
CA SER A 834 2.10 25.99 0.19
C SER A 834 1.89 25.02 -0.99
N ALA A 835 2.19 25.45 -2.22
CA ALA A 835 1.98 24.58 -3.38
C ALA A 835 2.85 23.31 -3.35
N PHE A 836 4.13 23.43 -2.98
CA PHE A 836 5.09 22.31 -2.96
C PHE A 836 5.51 21.90 -1.53
N GLY A 837 4.74 22.33 -0.51
CA GLY A 837 5.03 22.03 0.89
C GLY A 837 6.43 22.48 1.29
N LYS A 838 7.18 21.59 1.97
CA LYS A 838 8.54 21.86 2.47
C LYS A 838 9.59 22.15 1.38
N SER A 839 9.25 22.08 0.10
CA SER A 839 10.11 22.55 -1.01
C SER A 839 9.99 24.06 -1.27
N ASP A 840 8.99 24.73 -0.70
CA ASP A 840 8.90 26.20 -0.67
C ASP A 840 9.46 26.75 0.64
N GLU A 841 9.95 27.99 0.64
CA GLU A 841 10.55 28.62 1.83
C GLU A 841 9.53 29.00 2.93
N SER A 842 8.24 29.13 2.58
CA SER A 842 7.16 29.50 3.50
C SER A 842 5.77 29.12 2.97
N GLY A 843 4.82 28.95 3.89
CA GLY A 843 3.40 28.81 3.57
C GLY A 843 2.78 30.05 2.92
N ASN A 844 1.68 29.86 2.20
CA ASN A 844 0.93 30.94 1.57
C ASN A 844 -0.35 31.30 2.35
N THR A 845 -0.59 32.60 2.60
CA THR A 845 -1.76 33.05 3.39
C THR A 845 -3.10 32.85 2.70
N TRP A 846 -3.15 32.95 1.37
CA TRP A 846 -4.37 32.67 0.62
C TRP A 846 -4.68 31.16 0.61
N LEU A 847 -3.71 30.31 0.23
CA LEU A 847 -3.89 28.85 0.15
C LEU A 847 -4.23 28.26 1.52
N THR A 848 -3.51 28.64 2.57
CA THR A 848 -3.79 28.21 3.95
C THR A 848 -5.24 28.54 4.36
N SER A 849 -5.78 29.70 3.96
CA SER A 849 -7.18 30.05 4.23
C SER A 849 -8.19 29.24 3.40
N PHE A 850 -7.84 28.87 2.15
CA PHE A 850 -8.69 28.06 1.29
C PHE A 850 -8.74 26.58 1.73
N VAL A 851 -7.58 26.03 2.14
CA VAL A 851 -7.48 24.73 2.81
C VAL A 851 -8.34 24.72 4.07
N LEU A 852 -8.22 25.76 4.93
CA LEU A 852 -8.99 25.88 6.17
C LEU A 852 -10.51 25.89 5.92
N LYS A 853 -10.99 26.72 4.98
CA LYS A 853 -12.40 26.76 4.53
C LYS A 853 -12.88 25.38 4.07
N SER A 854 -12.09 24.74 3.22
CA SER A 854 -12.47 23.46 2.59
C SER A 854 -12.48 22.31 3.61
N PHE A 855 -11.49 22.26 4.51
CA PHE A 855 -11.45 21.30 5.62
C PHE A 855 -12.64 21.49 6.58
N GLY A 856 -13.03 22.75 6.83
CA GLY A 856 -14.27 23.07 7.53
C GLY A 856 -15.52 22.49 6.85
N GLY A 857 -15.64 22.69 5.53
CA GLY A 857 -16.73 22.16 4.72
C GLY A 857 -16.76 20.63 4.61
N ALA A 858 -15.60 19.96 4.70
CA ALA A 858 -15.48 18.50 4.59
C ALA A 858 -15.76 17.75 5.92
N LYS A 859 -15.62 18.44 7.06
CA LYS A 859 -15.83 17.92 8.43
C LYS A 859 -17.16 17.17 8.69
N PRO A 860 -18.30 17.47 8.02
CA PRO A 860 -19.53 16.68 8.15
C PRO A 860 -19.47 15.29 7.49
N TYR A 861 -18.53 15.08 6.57
CA TYR A 861 -18.44 13.88 5.72
C TYR A 861 -17.23 12.99 6.04
N ILE A 862 -16.10 13.59 6.40
CA ILE A 862 -14.83 12.90 6.68
C ILE A 862 -14.23 13.35 8.02
N PHE A 863 -13.30 12.55 8.57
CA PHE A 863 -12.57 12.93 9.77
C PHE A 863 -11.43 13.90 9.44
N VAL A 864 -11.54 15.13 9.95
CA VAL A 864 -10.50 16.16 9.86
C VAL A 864 -9.97 16.44 11.25
N ASP A 865 -8.64 16.37 11.44
CA ASP A 865 -8.02 16.63 12.74
C ASP A 865 -8.18 18.11 13.17
N PRO A 866 -8.85 18.40 14.31
CA PRO A 866 -9.00 19.76 14.83
C PRO A 866 -7.67 20.49 15.10
N ALA A 867 -6.59 19.76 15.38
CA ALA A 867 -5.28 20.35 15.61
C ALA A 867 -4.73 21.02 14.34
N HIS A 868 -5.00 20.46 13.15
CA HIS A 868 -4.55 21.03 11.88
C HIS A 868 -5.26 22.36 11.58
N ILE A 869 -6.56 22.43 11.85
CA ILE A 869 -7.37 23.65 11.74
C ILE A 869 -6.86 24.72 12.72
N ALA A 870 -6.59 24.33 13.98
CA ALA A 870 -6.10 25.23 15.01
C ALA A 870 -4.70 25.79 14.71
N GLN A 871 -3.77 24.97 14.22
CA GLN A 871 -2.42 25.38 13.84
C GLN A 871 -2.46 26.39 12.68
N ALA A 872 -3.16 26.07 11.58
CA ALA A 872 -3.31 26.94 10.43
C ALA A 872 -3.96 28.29 10.78
N LYS A 873 -4.99 28.29 11.64
CA LYS A 873 -5.65 29.51 12.13
C LYS A 873 -4.72 30.37 13.01
N ALA A 874 -3.92 29.76 13.88
CA ALA A 874 -2.93 30.47 14.69
C ALA A 874 -1.84 31.13 13.83
N TRP A 875 -1.38 30.45 12.77
CA TRP A 875 -0.42 30.97 11.81
C TRP A 875 -0.98 32.12 10.96
N LEU A 876 -2.24 32.06 10.53
CA LEU A 876 -2.89 33.19 9.86
C LEU A 876 -3.02 34.40 10.80
N ALA A 877 -3.31 34.17 12.10
CA ALA A 877 -3.41 35.23 13.09
C ALA A 877 -2.07 35.93 13.39
N SER A 878 -0.92 35.24 13.29
CA SER A 878 0.40 35.88 13.44
C SER A 878 0.78 36.81 12.29
N HIS A 879 0.07 36.74 11.17
CA HIS A 879 0.27 37.60 9.98
C HIS A 879 -0.77 38.73 9.87
N GLN A 880 -1.58 38.96 10.92
CA GLN A 880 -2.48 40.10 11.02
C GLN A 880 -1.72 41.37 11.48
N GLN A 881 -1.90 42.46 10.74
CA GLN A 881 -1.28 43.76 11.00
C GLN A 881 -2.04 44.55 12.08
N THR A 882 -1.48 45.69 12.51
CA THR A 882 -2.03 46.54 13.59
C THR A 882 -3.35 47.22 13.24
N ASP A 883 -3.65 47.39 11.95
CA ASP A 883 -4.92 47.89 11.41
C ASP A 883 -6.01 46.79 11.30
N GLY A 884 -5.64 45.53 11.55
CA GLY A 884 -6.51 44.35 11.41
C GLY A 884 -6.51 43.71 10.02
N CYS A 885 -5.85 44.31 9.03
CA CYS A 885 -5.67 43.74 7.70
C CYS A 885 -4.63 42.60 7.74
N ILE A 886 -4.67 41.67 6.80
CA ILE A 886 -3.79 40.49 6.78
C ILE A 886 -2.73 40.65 5.68
N ALA A 887 -1.47 40.39 6.02
CA ALA A 887 -0.37 40.45 5.06
C ALA A 887 -0.43 39.29 4.03
N SER A 888 -0.09 39.59 2.78
CA SER A 888 0.15 38.56 1.76
C SER A 888 1.55 37.99 1.97
N VAL A 889 1.66 36.69 2.29
CA VAL A 889 2.92 35.98 2.53
C VAL A 889 2.91 34.68 1.74
N GLY A 890 4.10 34.23 1.31
CA GLY A 890 4.32 33.08 0.43
C GLY A 890 4.00 33.37 -1.04
N LYS A 891 4.68 32.69 -1.97
CA LYS A 891 4.33 32.73 -3.41
C LYS A 891 3.16 31.79 -3.64
N LEU A 892 2.06 32.30 -4.19
CA LEU A 892 0.99 31.49 -4.78
C LEU A 892 1.27 31.46 -6.28
N PHE A 893 1.32 30.27 -6.86
CA PHE A 893 1.52 30.15 -8.31
C PHE A 893 0.18 30.29 -9.02
N HIS A 894 -0.89 29.72 -8.47
CA HIS A 894 -2.24 29.81 -9.02
C HIS A 894 -2.90 31.18 -8.77
N ASN A 895 -2.49 32.21 -9.51
CA ASN A 895 -3.19 33.50 -9.49
C ASN A 895 -4.67 33.37 -9.90
N GLY A 896 -5.02 32.43 -10.80
CA GLY A 896 -6.41 32.06 -11.10
C GLY A 896 -7.20 31.34 -9.98
N MET A 897 -6.54 30.95 -8.87
CA MET A 897 -7.16 30.44 -7.63
C MET A 897 -7.40 31.60 -6.68
N LYS A 898 -6.39 32.47 -6.54
CA LYS A 898 -6.53 33.79 -5.92
C LYS A 898 -7.73 34.54 -6.50
N GLY A 899 -7.99 34.35 -7.80
CA GLY A 899 -9.07 35.02 -8.50
C GLY A 899 -8.75 36.51 -8.62
N GLY A 900 -9.76 37.36 -8.44
CA GLY A 900 -9.56 38.82 -8.43
C GLY A 900 -8.88 39.37 -7.17
N VAL A 901 -8.47 38.52 -6.21
CA VAL A 901 -7.82 38.91 -4.97
C VAL A 901 -6.39 39.39 -5.22
N GLY A 902 -6.21 40.62 -5.69
CA GLY A 902 -4.89 41.22 -5.92
C GLY A 902 -4.30 41.85 -4.66
N ASP A 903 -5.08 42.70 -4.02
CA ASP A 903 -4.72 43.67 -2.99
C ASP A 903 -4.94 43.18 -1.54
N GLN A 904 -4.44 43.95 -0.56
CA GLN A 904 -4.59 43.62 0.87
C GLN A 904 -6.05 43.63 1.36
N VAL A 905 -6.93 44.45 0.77
CA VAL A 905 -8.34 44.52 1.17
C VAL A 905 -9.09 43.30 0.67
N SER A 906 -8.94 42.93 -0.61
CA SER A 906 -9.55 41.70 -1.15
C SER A 906 -9.02 40.44 -0.47
N LEU A 907 -7.72 40.38 -0.12
CA LEU A 907 -7.14 39.24 0.61
C LEU A 907 -7.74 39.13 2.02
N THR A 908 -7.82 40.24 2.74
CA THR A 908 -8.45 40.29 4.06
C THR A 908 -9.94 39.92 3.96
N ALA A 909 -10.66 40.35 2.92
CA ALA A 909 -12.06 40.01 2.69
C ALA A 909 -12.27 38.52 2.44
N TYR A 910 -11.38 37.88 1.67
CA TYR A 910 -11.39 36.45 1.39
C TYR A 910 -11.12 35.61 2.65
N ILE A 911 -10.03 35.91 3.37
CA ILE A 911 -9.67 35.18 4.60
C ILE A 911 -10.78 35.35 5.66
N THR A 912 -11.36 36.54 5.77
CA THR A 912 -12.50 36.78 6.69
C THR A 912 -13.73 35.95 6.27
N ALA A 913 -14.04 35.85 4.98
CA ALA A 913 -15.14 35.00 4.49
C ALA A 913 -14.86 33.51 4.75
N ALA A 914 -13.62 33.04 4.53
CA ALA A 914 -13.20 31.67 4.81
C ALA A 914 -13.36 31.29 6.30
N LEU A 915 -12.96 32.19 7.21
CA LEU A 915 -13.12 31.99 8.66
C LEU A 915 -14.59 32.02 9.10
N LEU A 916 -15.43 32.84 8.45
CA LEU A 916 -16.87 32.88 8.71
C LEU A 916 -17.60 31.64 8.16
N GLU A 917 -17.17 31.08 7.03
CA GLU A 917 -17.67 29.79 6.52
C GLU A 917 -17.28 28.60 7.41
N LEU A 918 -16.13 28.67 8.10
CA LEU A 918 -15.62 27.60 8.97
C LEU A 918 -16.46 27.44 10.26
N ASP A 919 -16.57 28.49 11.07
CA ASP A 919 -17.14 28.43 12.42
C ASP A 919 -18.35 29.37 12.62
N GLY A 920 -18.63 30.29 11.69
CA GLY A 920 -19.69 31.31 11.81
C GLY A 920 -19.49 32.33 12.96
N ASN A 921 -18.39 32.25 13.70
CA ASN A 921 -18.18 33.01 14.93
C ASN A 921 -17.64 34.43 14.66
N THR A 922 -18.54 35.42 14.63
CA THR A 922 -18.18 36.84 14.49
C THR A 922 -17.48 37.43 15.73
N SER A 923 -17.47 36.73 16.86
CA SER A 923 -16.79 37.14 18.11
C SER A 923 -15.36 36.60 18.23
N ASP A 924 -14.82 36.01 17.17
CA ASP A 924 -13.41 35.66 17.11
C ASP A 924 -12.54 36.94 16.96
N PRO A 925 -11.51 37.15 17.81
CA PRO A 925 -10.75 38.39 17.84
C PRO A 925 -9.95 38.66 16.55
N MET A 926 -9.65 37.64 15.74
CA MET A 926 -9.04 37.82 14.42
C MET A 926 -10.07 38.37 13.43
N VAL A 927 -11.28 37.80 13.42
CA VAL A 927 -12.39 38.17 12.55
C VAL A 927 -12.90 39.58 12.86
N GLU A 928 -13.03 39.95 14.14
CA GLU A 928 -13.48 41.28 14.56
C GLU A 928 -12.53 42.41 14.08
N LYS A 929 -11.22 42.18 14.22
CA LYS A 929 -10.18 43.10 13.72
C LYS A 929 -10.21 43.21 12.20
N SER A 930 -10.29 42.08 11.48
CA SER A 930 -10.37 42.13 10.01
C SER A 930 -11.66 42.79 9.52
N LEU A 931 -12.81 42.55 10.15
CA LEU A 931 -14.05 43.29 9.85
C LEU A 931 -13.94 44.80 10.12
N THR A 932 -13.02 45.23 10.98
CA THR A 932 -12.74 46.66 11.22
C THR A 932 -11.91 47.26 10.08
N CYS A 933 -10.84 46.59 9.64
CA CYS A 933 -10.09 46.91 8.42
C CYS A 933 -11.03 47.05 7.19
N LEU A 934 -11.89 46.05 6.96
CA LEU A 934 -12.79 46.04 5.80
C LEU A 934 -13.88 47.14 5.83
N LYS A 935 -14.31 47.59 7.02
CA LYS A 935 -15.24 48.74 7.14
C LYS A 935 -14.57 50.07 6.79
N ALA A 936 -13.30 50.23 7.17
CA ALA A 936 -12.51 51.41 6.78
C ALA A 936 -12.38 51.47 5.25
N ALA A 937 -11.94 50.37 4.62
CA ALA A 937 -11.75 50.31 3.16
C ALA A 937 -13.02 50.61 2.33
N VAL A 938 -14.22 50.26 2.80
CA VAL A 938 -15.49 50.61 2.11
C VAL A 938 -15.87 52.10 2.26
N SER A 939 -15.25 52.81 3.20
CA SER A 939 -15.51 54.24 3.44
C SER A 939 -14.72 55.14 2.49
N ASP A 940 -13.56 54.69 2.01
CA ASP A 940 -12.61 55.46 1.18
C ASP A 940 -12.87 55.37 -0.34
N GLN A 941 -14.10 55.03 -0.76
CA GLN A 941 -14.54 54.83 -2.16
C GLN A 941 -13.77 53.74 -2.95
N LEU A 942 -14.31 52.53 -2.97
CA LEU A 942 -13.79 51.42 -3.79
C LEU A 942 -14.17 51.56 -5.27
N GLU A 943 -13.19 51.55 -6.16
CA GLU A 943 -13.40 51.52 -7.63
C GLU A 943 -13.47 50.09 -8.21
N ASN A 944 -12.93 49.08 -7.51
CA ASN A 944 -12.83 47.71 -8.02
C ASN A 944 -14.13 46.89 -7.80
N THR A 945 -14.88 46.64 -8.88
CA THR A 945 -16.09 45.80 -8.93
C THR A 945 -15.91 44.43 -8.26
N TYR A 946 -14.76 43.78 -8.45
CA TYR A 946 -14.48 42.46 -7.86
C TYR A 946 -14.45 42.53 -6.33
N THR A 947 -13.70 43.50 -5.78
CA THR A 947 -13.57 43.68 -4.33
C THR A 947 -14.93 44.02 -3.71
N ILE A 948 -15.78 44.79 -4.40
CA ILE A 948 -17.14 45.10 -3.98
C ILE A 948 -18.02 43.82 -3.94
N ALA A 949 -17.93 42.96 -4.96
CA ALA A 949 -18.66 41.68 -5.00
C ALA A 949 -18.26 40.77 -3.84
N LEU A 950 -16.96 40.58 -3.61
CA LEU A 950 -16.43 39.77 -2.51
C LEU A 950 -16.83 40.34 -1.13
N LEU A 951 -16.69 41.65 -0.92
CA LEU A 951 -17.12 42.31 0.32
C LEU A 951 -18.63 42.17 0.57
N SER A 952 -19.46 42.19 -0.48
CA SER A 952 -20.90 41.97 -0.34
C SER A 952 -21.21 40.58 0.24
N TYR A 953 -20.41 39.57 -0.14
CA TYR A 953 -20.49 38.23 0.41
C TYR A 953 -19.94 38.17 1.85
N THR A 954 -18.75 38.70 2.12
CA THR A 954 -18.15 38.73 3.47
C THR A 954 -19.05 39.42 4.49
N PHE A 955 -19.64 40.58 4.17
CA PHE A 955 -20.58 41.28 5.06
C PHE A 955 -21.94 40.58 5.18
N THR A 956 -22.34 39.78 4.18
CA THR A 956 -23.52 38.89 4.31
C THR A 956 -23.27 37.80 5.33
N LEU A 957 -22.12 37.11 5.26
CA LEU A 957 -21.72 36.10 6.23
C LEU A 957 -21.55 36.67 7.64
N ALA A 958 -20.98 37.88 7.76
CA ALA A 958 -20.84 38.60 9.03
C ALA A 958 -22.16 39.22 9.56
N GLN A 959 -23.31 38.89 8.95
CA GLN A 959 -24.66 39.33 9.30
C GLN A 959 -24.88 40.86 9.34
N ASN A 960 -23.99 41.65 8.74
CA ASN A 960 -24.06 43.12 8.74
C ASN A 960 -25.00 43.62 7.62
N GLN A 961 -26.30 43.68 7.95
CA GLN A 961 -27.35 44.04 6.98
C GLN A 961 -27.18 45.45 6.38
N VAL A 962 -26.62 46.41 7.13
CA VAL A 962 -26.44 47.80 6.65
C VAL A 962 -25.40 47.86 5.52
N MET A 963 -24.24 47.23 5.73
CA MET A 963 -23.18 47.18 4.71
C MET A 963 -23.61 46.31 3.51
N ARG A 964 -24.26 45.17 3.78
CA ARG A 964 -24.82 44.28 2.74
C ARG A 964 -25.77 45.03 1.81
N ALA A 965 -26.75 45.76 2.36
CA ALA A 965 -27.72 46.51 1.56
C ALA A 965 -27.04 47.61 0.73
N LYS A 966 -26.08 48.36 1.31
CA LYS A 966 -25.30 49.39 0.59
C LYS A 966 -24.55 48.80 -0.61
N LEU A 967 -23.84 47.68 -0.43
CA LEU A 967 -23.02 47.06 -1.45
C LEU A 967 -23.86 46.42 -2.57
N ILE A 968 -24.91 45.66 -2.24
CA ILE A 968 -25.76 44.99 -3.25
C ILE A 968 -26.55 46.02 -4.08
N THR A 969 -27.05 47.10 -3.46
CA THR A 969 -27.72 48.20 -4.19
C THR A 969 -26.77 48.97 -5.11
N HIS A 970 -25.46 48.96 -4.81
CA HIS A 970 -24.46 49.53 -5.71
C HIS A 970 -24.13 48.58 -6.87
N LEU A 971 -23.99 47.27 -6.59
CA LEU A 971 -23.76 46.24 -7.61
C LEU A 971 -24.89 46.17 -8.65
N ASP A 972 -26.15 46.30 -8.26
CA ASP A 972 -27.29 46.33 -9.20
C ASP A 972 -27.20 47.50 -10.21
N LYS A 973 -26.71 48.67 -9.77
CA LYS A 973 -26.54 49.85 -10.65
C LYS A 973 -25.46 49.69 -11.72
N ILE A 974 -24.48 48.80 -11.50
CA ILE A 974 -23.36 48.54 -12.41
C ILE A 974 -23.48 47.18 -13.11
N ALA A 975 -24.62 46.48 -12.96
CA ALA A 975 -24.84 45.18 -13.56
C ALA A 975 -25.09 45.29 -15.08
N ALA A 976 -24.35 44.51 -15.87
CA ALA A 976 -24.63 44.36 -17.29
C ALA A 976 -25.91 43.51 -17.46
N THR A 977 -26.85 43.97 -18.31
CA THR A 977 -28.09 43.24 -18.60
C THR A 977 -28.33 43.17 -20.11
N SER A 978 -28.46 41.96 -20.64
CA SER A 978 -28.66 41.71 -22.08
C SER A 978 -29.44 40.43 -22.30
N GLY A 979 -30.52 40.47 -23.09
CA GLY A 979 -31.32 39.29 -23.44
C GLY A 979 -31.93 38.52 -22.25
N GLY A 980 -32.08 39.16 -21.09
CA GLY A 980 -32.51 38.49 -19.84
C GLY A 980 -31.41 37.70 -19.12
N ASN A 981 -30.15 37.88 -19.50
CA ASN A 981 -28.97 37.57 -18.69
C ASN A 981 -28.59 38.78 -17.82
N ARG A 982 -27.96 38.53 -16.66
CA ARG A 982 -27.34 39.56 -15.80
C ARG A 982 -25.98 39.09 -15.32
N HIS A 983 -24.95 39.91 -15.46
CA HIS A 983 -23.58 39.61 -15.02
C HIS A 983 -22.79 40.90 -14.71
N TRP A 984 -21.55 40.75 -14.24
CA TRP A 984 -20.64 41.85 -13.93
C TRP A 984 -19.31 41.68 -14.68
N GLU A 985 -18.80 42.79 -15.21
CA GLU A 985 -17.59 42.87 -16.03
C GLU A 985 -16.61 43.90 -15.44
N ARG A 986 -15.37 43.89 -15.93
CA ARG A 986 -14.36 44.92 -15.64
C ARG A 986 -14.36 45.98 -16.73
N ALA A 987 -14.02 47.22 -16.40
CA ALA A 987 -13.97 48.34 -17.36
C ALA A 987 -12.98 48.14 -18.54
N GLU A 988 -12.06 47.17 -18.44
CA GLU A 988 -11.03 46.86 -19.43
C GLU A 988 -11.26 45.51 -20.18
N ALA A 989 -12.47 44.93 -20.09
CA ALA A 989 -12.75 43.61 -20.65
C ALA A 989 -12.60 43.55 -22.20
N SER A 990 -11.91 42.51 -22.69
CA SER A 990 -11.71 42.27 -24.13
C SER A 990 -12.82 41.38 -24.69
N GLY A 991 -13.75 41.96 -25.45
CA GLY A 991 -15.01 41.32 -25.89
C GLY A 991 -14.91 40.18 -26.92
N THR A 992 -13.88 39.34 -26.87
CA THR A 992 -13.69 38.17 -27.77
C THR A 992 -13.68 36.81 -27.05
N LYS A 993 -13.37 36.76 -25.76
CA LYS A 993 -13.59 35.61 -24.85
C LYS A 993 -13.96 36.16 -23.48
N THR A 994 -14.99 35.61 -22.84
CA THR A 994 -15.36 35.92 -21.44
C THR A 994 -14.22 35.54 -20.51
N ASP A 995 -13.90 36.40 -19.56
CA ASP A 995 -12.78 36.22 -18.64
C ASP A 995 -13.22 35.50 -17.37
N SER A 996 -12.35 34.63 -16.83
CA SER A 996 -12.66 33.80 -15.65
C SER A 996 -13.11 34.63 -14.43
N LEU A 997 -12.53 35.83 -14.29
CA LEU A 997 -12.85 36.78 -13.22
C LEU A 997 -14.30 37.28 -13.25
N GLU A 998 -14.93 37.31 -14.42
CA GLU A 998 -16.33 37.73 -14.62
C GLU A 998 -17.29 36.67 -14.08
N VAL A 999 -16.95 35.40 -14.28
CA VAL A 999 -17.66 34.24 -13.71
C VAL A 999 -17.53 34.22 -12.19
N GLU A 1000 -16.32 34.45 -11.67
CA GLU A 1000 -16.07 34.47 -10.22
C GLU A 1000 -16.82 35.60 -9.50
N MET A 1001 -16.70 36.85 -9.98
CA MET A 1001 -17.38 37.99 -9.33
C MET A 1001 -18.90 37.86 -9.39
N THR A 1002 -19.44 37.42 -10.52
CA THR A 1002 -20.87 37.17 -10.72
C THR A 1002 -21.38 36.08 -9.77
N SER A 1003 -20.55 35.07 -9.48
CA SER A 1003 -20.86 34.00 -8.54
C SER A 1003 -20.83 34.45 -7.08
N TYR A 1004 -19.92 35.36 -6.66
CA TYR A 1004 -19.99 35.96 -5.32
C TYR A 1004 -21.25 36.81 -5.11
N VAL A 1005 -21.70 37.56 -6.12
CA VAL A 1005 -22.97 38.31 -6.01
C VAL A 1005 -24.15 37.34 -5.81
N LEU A 1006 -24.19 36.25 -6.57
CA LEU A 1006 -25.19 35.20 -6.38
C LEU A 1006 -25.13 34.57 -4.98
N LEU A 1007 -23.92 34.32 -4.45
CA LEU A 1007 -23.74 33.83 -3.07
C LEU A 1007 -24.18 34.85 -2.01
N ALA A 1008 -23.92 36.14 -2.18
CA ALA A 1008 -24.34 37.20 -1.26
C ALA A 1008 -25.87 37.39 -1.22
N LEU A 1009 -26.55 37.14 -2.35
CA LEU A 1009 -28.00 37.10 -2.43
C LEU A 1009 -28.58 35.88 -1.69
N LEU A 1010 -28.04 34.68 -1.96
CA LEU A 1010 -28.59 33.41 -1.45
C LEU A 1010 -28.17 33.05 -0.01
N SER A 1011 -27.10 33.63 0.53
CA SER A 1011 -26.55 33.25 1.85
C SER A 1011 -27.04 34.10 3.02
N GLY A 1012 -27.84 35.12 2.77
CA GLY A 1012 -28.42 35.98 3.80
C GLY A 1012 -29.95 36.01 3.76
N PRO A 1013 -30.61 36.72 4.69
CA PRO A 1013 -32.07 36.88 4.67
C PRO A 1013 -32.55 37.54 3.37
N THR A 1014 -33.74 37.18 2.92
CA THR A 1014 -34.35 37.69 1.67
C THR A 1014 -34.49 39.21 1.70
N MET A 1015 -34.00 39.90 0.67
CA MET A 1015 -34.15 41.35 0.54
C MET A 1015 -35.26 41.72 -0.48
N PRO A 1016 -36.03 42.80 -0.26
CA PRO A 1016 -37.03 43.26 -1.22
C PRO A 1016 -36.43 43.55 -2.59
N GLY A 1017 -37.05 43.07 -3.67
CA GLY A 1017 -36.58 43.25 -5.05
C GLY A 1017 -35.44 42.31 -5.49
N PHE A 1018 -34.74 41.67 -4.56
CA PHE A 1018 -33.59 40.80 -4.81
C PHE A 1018 -33.89 39.32 -4.51
N GLY A 1019 -35.07 38.85 -4.92
CA GLY A 1019 -35.54 37.47 -4.74
C GLY A 1019 -34.99 36.49 -5.79
N LEU A 1020 -35.54 35.27 -5.82
CA LEU A 1020 -35.11 34.21 -6.75
C LEU A 1020 -35.21 34.64 -8.22
N ASP A 1021 -36.22 35.42 -8.59
CA ASP A 1021 -36.41 35.93 -9.95
C ASP A 1021 -35.24 36.81 -10.40
N TYR A 1022 -34.71 37.66 -9.50
CA TYR A 1022 -33.51 38.46 -9.75
C TYR A 1022 -32.29 37.57 -10.01
N SER A 1023 -32.16 36.47 -9.26
CA SER A 1023 -31.08 35.48 -9.41
C SER A 1023 -31.20 34.61 -10.66
N THR A 1024 -32.39 34.42 -11.25
CA THR A 1024 -32.55 33.60 -12.48
C THR A 1024 -31.70 34.13 -13.64
N GLY A 1025 -31.63 35.46 -13.83
CA GLY A 1025 -30.86 36.09 -14.89
C GLY A 1025 -29.34 35.91 -14.72
N ILE A 1026 -28.87 35.78 -13.48
CA ILE A 1026 -27.47 35.49 -13.16
C ILE A 1026 -27.15 34.03 -13.49
N VAL A 1027 -28.00 33.11 -13.03
CA VAL A 1027 -27.83 31.67 -13.24
C VAL A 1027 -27.92 31.29 -14.71
N ARG A 1028 -28.80 31.95 -15.48
CA ARG A 1028 -28.92 31.76 -16.93
C ARG A 1028 -27.61 32.12 -17.66
N TRP A 1029 -26.91 33.16 -17.22
CA TRP A 1029 -25.61 33.54 -17.76
C TRP A 1029 -24.51 32.57 -17.33
N LEU A 1030 -24.42 32.22 -16.04
CA LEU A 1030 -23.44 31.24 -15.54
C LEU A 1030 -23.57 29.88 -16.25
N ALA A 1031 -24.80 29.40 -16.49
CA ALA A 1031 -25.04 28.16 -17.23
C ALA A 1031 -24.52 28.22 -18.69
N GLN A 1032 -24.43 29.42 -19.29
CA GLN A 1032 -23.86 29.61 -20.64
C GLN A 1032 -22.32 29.54 -20.65
N GLN A 1033 -21.65 29.76 -19.51
CA GLN A 1033 -20.18 29.75 -19.39
C GLN A 1033 -19.60 28.39 -18.98
N GLN A 1034 -20.42 27.37 -18.69
CA GLN A 1034 -19.93 26.03 -18.35
C GLN A 1034 -19.24 25.34 -19.54
N ASN A 1035 -18.12 24.66 -19.29
CA ASN A 1035 -17.40 23.85 -20.28
C ASN A 1035 -18.10 22.47 -20.50
N PRO A 1036 -17.70 21.66 -21.51
CA PRO A 1036 -18.22 20.30 -21.76
C PRO A 1036 -17.98 19.27 -20.66
N TYR A 1037 -17.32 19.62 -19.56
CA TYR A 1037 -17.12 18.73 -18.43
C TYR A 1037 -18.04 19.12 -17.25
N GLY A 1038 -18.50 20.36 -17.18
CA GLY A 1038 -19.33 20.90 -16.10
C GLY A 1038 -18.57 21.83 -15.15
N GLY A 1039 -17.31 22.15 -15.46
CA GLY A 1039 -16.55 23.22 -14.83
C GLY A 1039 -16.61 24.52 -15.64
N PHE A 1040 -15.72 25.47 -15.35
CA PHE A 1040 -15.62 26.77 -16.01
C PHE A 1040 -14.22 26.96 -16.62
N ALA A 1041 -13.71 28.19 -16.73
CA ALA A 1041 -12.47 28.50 -17.44
C ALA A 1041 -11.21 28.35 -16.57
N SER A 1042 -11.35 28.47 -15.24
CA SER A 1042 -10.28 28.35 -14.25
C SER A 1042 -10.72 27.43 -13.11
N THR A 1043 -9.97 27.48 -12.02
CA THR A 1043 -10.27 26.84 -10.74
C THR A 1043 -11.26 27.64 -9.91
N GLN A 1044 -10.96 28.91 -9.60
CA GLN A 1044 -11.71 29.63 -8.57
C GLN A 1044 -13.12 29.97 -9.04
N ASP A 1045 -13.27 30.33 -10.32
CA ASP A 1045 -14.56 30.49 -10.94
C ASP A 1045 -15.36 29.19 -10.89
N THR A 1046 -14.75 28.02 -11.16
CA THR A 1046 -15.39 26.71 -11.03
C THR A 1046 -15.82 26.43 -9.60
N VAL A 1047 -14.94 26.60 -8.62
CA VAL A 1047 -15.22 26.34 -7.19
C VAL A 1047 -16.34 27.25 -6.68
N VAL A 1048 -16.27 28.55 -6.94
CA VAL A 1048 -17.25 29.54 -6.46
C VAL A 1048 -18.56 29.46 -7.24
N ALA A 1049 -18.53 29.22 -8.56
CA ALA A 1049 -19.74 29.03 -9.35
C ALA A 1049 -20.44 27.72 -8.98
N LEU A 1050 -19.75 26.60 -8.79
CA LEU A 1050 -20.37 25.37 -8.30
C LEU A 1050 -20.94 25.54 -6.89
N GLN A 1051 -20.28 26.29 -5.99
CA GLN A 1051 -20.83 26.67 -4.68
C GLN A 1051 -22.13 27.49 -4.83
N ALA A 1052 -22.17 28.45 -5.78
CA ALA A 1052 -23.31 29.32 -6.03
C ALA A 1052 -24.49 28.59 -6.70
N LEU A 1053 -24.23 27.78 -7.72
CA LEU A 1053 -25.20 26.98 -8.45
C LEU A 1053 -25.76 25.84 -7.56
N ALA A 1054 -24.94 25.26 -6.68
CA ALA A 1054 -25.42 24.32 -5.65
C ALA A 1054 -26.43 25.00 -4.69
N LYS A 1055 -26.12 26.20 -4.17
CA LYS A 1055 -27.07 26.94 -3.31
C LYS A 1055 -28.34 27.32 -4.07
N TYR A 1056 -28.23 27.81 -5.31
CA TYR A 1056 -29.39 28.17 -6.12
C TYR A 1056 -30.26 26.97 -6.47
N GLY A 1057 -29.62 25.87 -6.89
CA GLY A 1057 -30.30 24.62 -7.21
C GLY A 1057 -31.02 24.05 -5.99
N ALA A 1058 -30.41 24.10 -4.80
CA ALA A 1058 -31.09 23.69 -3.56
C ALA A 1058 -32.29 24.59 -3.21
N ALA A 1059 -32.21 25.90 -3.47
CA ALA A 1059 -33.30 26.84 -3.23
C ALA A 1059 -34.44 26.78 -4.27
N THR A 1060 -34.18 26.27 -5.47
CA THR A 1060 -35.15 26.17 -6.59
C THR A 1060 -35.59 24.74 -6.91
N PHE A 1061 -35.10 23.76 -6.17
CA PHE A 1061 -35.42 22.35 -6.39
C PHE A 1061 -36.91 22.07 -6.13
N SER A 1062 -37.61 21.64 -7.18
CA SER A 1062 -38.95 21.05 -7.11
C SER A 1062 -38.89 19.57 -7.52
N PRO A 1063 -39.49 18.64 -6.76
CA PRO A 1063 -39.61 17.24 -7.15
C PRO A 1063 -40.67 17.01 -8.25
N GLU A 1064 -41.59 17.95 -8.45
CA GLU A 1064 -42.70 17.84 -9.40
C GLU A 1064 -42.38 18.53 -10.74
N GLY A 1065 -42.46 17.77 -11.83
CA GLY A 1065 -42.35 18.30 -13.19
C GLY A 1065 -41.77 17.29 -14.17
N ALA A 1066 -42.28 17.31 -15.40
CA ALA A 1066 -41.67 16.65 -16.54
C ALA A 1066 -41.60 17.61 -17.72
N SER A 1067 -40.57 17.44 -18.55
CA SER A 1067 -40.35 18.21 -19.76
C SER A 1067 -39.79 17.34 -20.88
N THR A 1068 -40.16 17.67 -22.10
CA THR A 1068 -39.72 17.01 -23.33
C THR A 1068 -38.94 18.01 -24.17
N VAL A 1069 -37.75 17.62 -24.60
CA VAL A 1069 -36.89 18.40 -25.50
C VAL A 1069 -36.87 17.71 -26.86
N SER A 1070 -37.35 18.40 -27.89
CA SER A 1070 -37.24 17.98 -29.28
C SER A 1070 -36.15 18.77 -29.98
N VAL A 1071 -35.21 18.10 -30.65
CA VAL A 1071 -34.15 18.72 -31.44
C VAL A 1071 -34.35 18.37 -32.91
N SER A 1072 -34.22 19.35 -33.80
CA SER A 1072 -34.39 19.18 -35.25
C SER A 1072 -33.30 19.87 -36.07
N SER A 1073 -32.82 19.21 -37.12
CA SER A 1073 -31.94 19.77 -38.17
C SER A 1073 -32.75 20.09 -39.42
N ALA A 1074 -32.31 21.10 -40.18
CA ALA A 1074 -32.85 21.45 -41.49
C ALA A 1074 -32.81 20.29 -42.52
N ARG A 1075 -31.98 19.27 -42.30
CA ARG A 1075 -31.86 18.07 -43.18
C ARG A 1075 -32.71 16.87 -42.75
N GLY A 1076 -33.52 17.02 -41.70
CA GLY A 1076 -34.52 16.02 -41.30
C GLY A 1076 -34.14 15.13 -40.12
N LEU A 1077 -32.98 15.35 -39.48
CA LEU A 1077 -32.70 14.77 -38.16
C LEU A 1077 -33.77 15.26 -37.16
N LYS A 1078 -34.41 14.35 -36.43
CA LYS A 1078 -35.32 14.67 -35.33
C LYS A 1078 -35.07 13.74 -34.14
N MET A 1079 -34.74 14.31 -32.99
CA MET A 1079 -34.50 13.62 -31.73
C MET A 1079 -35.48 14.13 -30.66
N GLU A 1080 -35.85 13.28 -29.70
CA GLU A 1080 -36.78 13.63 -28.62
C GLU A 1080 -36.30 13.01 -27.30
N PHE A 1081 -36.09 13.85 -26.29
CA PHE A 1081 -35.58 13.49 -24.96
C PHE A 1081 -36.65 13.80 -23.92
N THR A 1082 -36.92 12.87 -23.01
CA THR A 1082 -37.88 13.07 -21.92
C THR A 1082 -37.15 13.17 -20.59
N VAL A 1083 -37.42 14.24 -19.83
CA VAL A 1083 -36.82 14.53 -18.53
C VAL A 1083 -37.92 14.54 -17.47
N ASN A 1084 -37.79 13.67 -16.47
CA ASN A 1084 -38.70 13.47 -15.34
C ASN A 1084 -37.89 13.27 -14.05
N GLN A 1085 -38.56 13.02 -12.93
CA GLN A 1085 -37.91 12.87 -11.62
C GLN A 1085 -36.87 11.73 -11.57
N ASN A 1086 -37.15 10.59 -12.20
CA ASN A 1086 -36.30 9.38 -12.10
C ASN A 1086 -35.04 9.47 -12.98
N ASN A 1087 -35.07 10.27 -14.04
CA ASN A 1087 -33.94 10.45 -14.96
C ASN A 1087 -33.39 11.89 -14.95
N ARG A 1088 -33.68 12.67 -13.91
CA ARG A 1088 -33.24 14.08 -13.77
C ARG A 1088 -31.72 14.23 -13.75
N LEU A 1089 -31.04 13.36 -13.02
CA LEU A 1089 -29.57 13.24 -12.95
C LEU A 1089 -28.99 12.35 -14.05
N LEU A 1090 -29.82 11.71 -14.88
CA LEU A 1090 -29.34 10.86 -15.98
C LEU A 1090 -28.91 11.75 -17.14
N TYR A 1091 -27.60 11.80 -17.38
CA TYR A 1091 -27.02 12.40 -18.57
C TYR A 1091 -27.42 11.60 -19.81
N GLN A 1092 -28.23 12.21 -20.67
CA GLN A 1092 -28.63 11.67 -21.96
C GLN A 1092 -27.76 12.33 -23.04
N GLU A 1093 -26.97 11.56 -23.78
CA GLU A 1093 -26.08 12.07 -24.83
C GLU A 1093 -26.21 11.26 -26.11
N GLU A 1094 -26.21 11.97 -27.25
CA GLU A 1094 -26.28 11.43 -28.60
C GLU A 1094 -25.23 12.09 -29.49
N GLN A 1095 -24.62 11.32 -30.39
CA GLN A 1095 -23.65 11.87 -31.35
C GLN A 1095 -24.36 12.50 -32.55
N LEU A 1096 -24.00 13.75 -32.84
CA LEU A 1096 -24.50 14.50 -33.98
C LEU A 1096 -23.73 14.09 -35.24
N ARG A 1097 -24.44 13.54 -36.22
CA ARG A 1097 -23.86 13.06 -37.49
C ARG A 1097 -23.62 14.17 -38.51
N GLU A 1098 -24.17 15.36 -38.30
CA GLU A 1098 -24.08 16.50 -39.22
C GLU A 1098 -23.23 17.62 -38.59
N VAL A 1099 -21.97 17.71 -39.01
CA VAL A 1099 -21.04 18.79 -38.63
C VAL A 1099 -20.31 19.24 -39.90
N PRO A 1100 -20.40 20.52 -40.34
CA PRO A 1100 -21.20 21.61 -39.75
C PRO A 1100 -22.72 21.46 -40.00
N GLY A 1101 -23.54 22.16 -39.21
CA GLY A 1101 -25.01 22.10 -39.32
C GLY A 1101 -25.75 23.03 -38.36
N ASP A 1102 -27.00 23.34 -38.69
CA ASP A 1102 -27.91 24.18 -37.91
C ASP A 1102 -28.97 23.34 -37.18
N TYR A 1103 -29.13 23.59 -35.87
CA TYR A 1103 -29.99 22.82 -34.98
C TYR A 1103 -30.97 23.72 -34.22
N ASN A 1104 -32.27 23.44 -34.33
CA ASN A 1104 -33.32 24.04 -33.50
C ASN A 1104 -33.64 23.11 -32.33
N ILE A 1105 -33.59 23.64 -31.11
CA ILE A 1105 -33.87 22.93 -29.85
C ILE A 1105 -35.13 23.54 -29.23
N LYS A 1106 -36.14 22.71 -28.96
CA LYS A 1106 -37.44 23.13 -28.41
C LYS A 1106 -37.79 22.35 -27.15
N ALA A 1107 -38.04 23.05 -26.04
CA ALA A 1107 -38.46 22.47 -24.78
C ALA A 1107 -39.94 22.75 -24.48
N LYS A 1108 -40.66 21.75 -23.96
CA LYS A 1108 -42.06 21.85 -23.50
C LYS A 1108 -42.23 21.10 -22.18
N GLY A 1109 -42.94 21.66 -21.21
CA GLY A 1109 -43.24 20.98 -19.95
C GLY A 1109 -43.26 21.93 -18.76
N LYS A 1110 -42.92 21.43 -17.57
CA LYS A 1110 -42.86 22.22 -16.32
C LYS A 1110 -41.47 22.30 -15.69
N SER A 1111 -40.57 21.35 -15.95
CA SER A 1111 -39.21 21.35 -15.40
C SER A 1111 -38.22 22.07 -16.33
N CYS A 1112 -37.27 22.81 -15.76
CA CYS A 1112 -36.14 23.32 -16.52
C CYS A 1112 -35.26 22.16 -17.02
N VAL A 1113 -34.69 22.33 -18.20
CA VAL A 1113 -33.77 21.38 -18.83
C VAL A 1113 -32.53 22.14 -19.29
N PHE A 1114 -31.36 21.61 -18.95
CA PHE A 1114 -30.07 22.07 -19.43
C PHE A 1114 -29.68 21.27 -20.67
N VAL A 1115 -29.37 21.96 -21.76
CA VAL A 1115 -28.98 21.36 -23.04
C VAL A 1115 -27.64 21.92 -23.46
N GLN A 1116 -26.72 21.05 -23.85
CA GLN A 1116 -25.36 21.46 -24.22
C GLN A 1116 -24.87 20.64 -25.42
N ILE A 1117 -24.40 21.34 -26.45
CA ILE A 1117 -23.69 20.74 -27.58
C ILE A 1117 -22.20 20.99 -27.40
N ALA A 1118 -21.41 19.92 -27.40
CA ALA A 1118 -19.95 19.97 -27.39
C ALA A 1118 -19.44 19.55 -28.77
N MET A 1119 -18.48 20.29 -29.32
CA MET A 1119 -17.84 20.01 -30.60
C MET A 1119 -16.32 19.98 -30.42
N HIS A 1120 -15.69 18.90 -30.88
CA HIS A 1120 -14.25 18.69 -30.85
C HIS A 1120 -13.74 18.55 -32.29
N TYR A 1121 -12.60 19.16 -32.61
CA TYR A 1121 -11.94 19.04 -33.90
C TYR A 1121 -10.44 19.29 -33.74
N ASN A 1122 -9.61 18.75 -34.64
CA ASN A 1122 -8.17 19.03 -34.64
C ASN A 1122 -7.84 20.14 -35.64
N ILE A 1123 -6.94 21.03 -35.26
CA ILE A 1123 -6.32 22.02 -36.16
C ILE A 1123 -4.81 21.74 -36.26
N PRO A 1124 -4.18 21.97 -37.42
CA PRO A 1124 -2.72 22.10 -37.49
C PRO A 1124 -2.26 23.20 -36.52
N PRO A 1125 -1.05 23.10 -35.94
CA PRO A 1125 -0.59 24.12 -34.99
C PRO A 1125 -0.58 25.50 -35.67
N PRO A 1126 -1.26 26.50 -35.08
CA PRO A 1126 -1.31 27.84 -35.63
C PRO A 1126 0.10 28.48 -35.62
N PRO A 1127 0.49 29.23 -36.66
CA PRO A 1127 1.87 29.70 -36.83
C PRO A 1127 2.32 30.78 -35.83
N ASP A 1128 1.40 31.44 -35.11
CA ASP A 1128 1.70 32.41 -34.05
C ASP A 1128 0.54 32.49 -33.03
N PHE A 1129 0.86 32.45 -31.73
CA PHE A 1129 -0.02 32.90 -30.64
C PHE A 1129 0.76 33.61 -29.53
N SER A 1130 0.04 34.33 -28.68
CA SER A 1130 0.38 35.74 -28.39
C SER A 1130 1.27 36.05 -27.18
N ALA A 1131 1.71 35.05 -26.41
CA ALA A 1131 2.38 35.29 -25.12
C ALA A 1131 3.79 34.67 -24.99
N PHE A 1132 4.04 33.52 -25.61
CA PHE A 1132 5.31 32.79 -25.52
C PHE A 1132 5.93 32.62 -26.90
N ASN A 1133 7.27 32.63 -26.96
CA ASN A 1133 8.04 32.21 -28.11
C ASN A 1133 8.75 30.90 -27.74
N ILE A 1134 8.53 29.84 -28.52
CA ILE A 1134 9.11 28.52 -28.33
C ILE A 1134 9.95 28.20 -29.57
N SER A 1135 11.13 27.65 -29.37
CA SER A 1135 11.88 26.97 -30.43
C SER A 1135 12.36 25.61 -29.96
N THR A 1136 12.14 24.61 -30.82
CA THR A 1136 12.50 23.21 -30.61
C THR A 1136 13.72 22.88 -31.47
N GLN A 1137 14.71 22.20 -30.89
CA GLN A 1137 15.88 21.70 -31.60
C GLN A 1137 16.07 20.21 -31.29
N THR A 1138 16.43 19.44 -32.30
CA THR A 1138 16.54 17.97 -32.20
C THR A 1138 17.88 17.50 -32.70
N LEU A 1139 18.66 16.88 -31.82
CA LEU A 1139 19.95 16.27 -32.16
C LEU A 1139 19.81 14.75 -32.11
N GLY A 1140 19.99 14.07 -33.24
CA GLY A 1140 19.85 12.62 -33.34
C GLY A 1140 21.17 11.89 -33.45
N LYS A 1141 21.34 10.83 -32.66
CA LYS A 1141 22.37 9.82 -32.85
C LYS A 1141 21.77 8.63 -33.60
N CYS A 1142 21.88 8.67 -34.92
CA CYS A 1142 21.20 7.75 -35.83
C CYS A 1142 22.00 6.46 -36.14
N ASP A 1143 23.30 6.44 -35.88
CA ASP A 1143 24.23 5.35 -36.26
C ASP A 1143 24.19 4.11 -35.33
N GLY A 1144 23.13 3.97 -34.51
CA GLY A 1144 22.98 2.90 -33.52
C GLY A 1144 21.88 1.90 -33.86
N THR A 1145 21.91 0.72 -33.24
CA THR A 1145 20.82 -0.28 -33.33
C THR A 1145 19.52 0.14 -32.64
N LYS A 1146 19.58 1.19 -31.82
CA LYS A 1146 18.45 2.01 -31.37
C LYS A 1146 18.75 3.46 -31.74
N LYS A 1147 17.78 4.15 -32.34
CA LYS A 1147 17.88 5.61 -32.56
C LYS A 1147 17.69 6.33 -31.22
N SER A 1148 18.57 7.28 -30.89
CA SER A 1148 18.47 8.12 -29.69
C SER A 1148 18.46 9.59 -30.11
N LEU A 1149 17.54 10.38 -29.56
CA LEU A 1149 17.33 11.78 -29.88
C LEU A 1149 17.41 12.63 -28.62
N ILE A 1150 18.05 13.79 -28.70
CA ILE A 1150 18.01 14.83 -27.68
C ILE A 1150 17.10 15.94 -28.19
N VAL A 1151 15.99 16.18 -27.48
CA VAL A 1151 15.01 17.22 -27.78
C VAL A 1151 15.27 18.39 -26.82
N SER A 1152 15.74 19.52 -27.37
CA SER A 1152 15.96 20.76 -26.62
C SER A 1152 14.83 21.74 -26.91
N VAL A 1153 14.09 22.10 -25.87
CA VAL A 1153 12.97 23.06 -25.92
C VAL A 1153 13.45 24.37 -25.30
N ALA A 1154 13.58 25.42 -26.11
CA ALA A 1154 13.88 26.77 -25.66
C ALA A 1154 12.60 27.61 -25.60
N VAL A 1155 12.31 28.18 -24.43
CA VAL A 1155 11.08 28.95 -24.12
C VAL A 1155 11.45 30.36 -23.67
N ARG A 1156 10.71 31.34 -24.19
CA ARG A 1156 10.83 32.76 -23.84
C ARG A 1156 9.45 33.39 -23.67
N TYR A 1157 9.24 34.11 -22.57
CA TYR A 1157 8.00 34.86 -22.35
C TYR A 1157 8.09 36.27 -22.95
N ASN A 1158 7.11 36.63 -23.79
CA ASN A 1158 6.99 37.94 -24.45
C ASN A 1158 5.67 38.65 -24.12
N GLY A 1159 4.84 38.10 -23.22
CA GLY A 1159 3.55 38.69 -22.82
C GLY A 1159 3.68 39.97 -21.98
N ARG A 1160 2.54 40.53 -21.58
CA ARG A 1160 2.46 41.89 -20.99
C ARG A 1160 2.92 41.99 -19.53
N ARG A 1161 3.03 40.87 -18.81
CA ARG A 1161 3.43 40.81 -17.38
C ARG A 1161 4.97 40.83 -17.23
N GLU A 1162 5.49 41.20 -16.07
CA GLU A 1162 6.95 41.15 -15.79
C GLU A 1162 7.47 39.71 -15.59
N GLU A 1163 6.63 38.85 -15.01
CA GLU A 1163 6.86 37.41 -14.82
C GLU A 1163 5.54 36.67 -15.10
N THR A 1164 5.61 35.41 -15.56
CA THR A 1164 4.44 34.54 -15.70
C THR A 1164 4.02 33.96 -14.35
N ASN A 1165 2.91 33.21 -14.33
CA ASN A 1165 2.66 32.26 -13.26
C ASN A 1165 3.47 30.96 -13.52
N MET A 1166 3.08 29.84 -12.89
CA MET A 1166 3.62 28.52 -13.24
C MET A 1166 3.41 28.21 -14.73
N VAL A 1167 4.50 27.88 -15.41
CA VAL A 1167 4.50 27.49 -16.82
C VAL A 1167 4.62 25.99 -16.92
N ILE A 1168 3.73 25.37 -17.71
CA ILE A 1168 3.85 23.95 -18.06
C ILE A 1168 4.41 23.85 -19.47
N ILE A 1169 5.49 23.07 -19.59
CA ILE A 1169 5.98 22.55 -20.88
C ILE A 1169 5.48 21.11 -20.99
N ASN A 1170 4.48 20.89 -21.85
CA ASN A 1170 4.02 19.55 -22.20
C ASN A 1170 4.72 19.12 -23.50
N VAL A 1171 5.64 18.16 -23.39
CA VAL A 1171 6.37 17.56 -24.51
C VAL A 1171 5.73 16.22 -24.85
N LYS A 1172 4.99 16.15 -25.95
CA LYS A 1172 4.53 14.88 -26.50
C LYS A 1172 5.72 14.09 -27.05
N LEU A 1173 5.80 12.79 -26.77
CA LEU A 1173 6.81 11.90 -27.32
C LEU A 1173 6.44 11.49 -28.76
N LEU A 1174 7.46 11.22 -29.58
CA LEU A 1174 7.27 10.61 -30.91
C LEU A 1174 6.76 9.18 -30.77
N SER A 1175 5.90 8.74 -31.68
CA SER A 1175 5.35 7.38 -31.71
C SER A 1175 6.45 6.31 -31.67
N GLY A 1176 6.41 5.43 -30.67
CA GLY A 1176 7.41 4.37 -30.47
C GLY A 1176 8.70 4.78 -29.74
N PHE A 1177 8.84 6.05 -29.34
CA PHE A 1177 9.93 6.53 -28.48
C PHE A 1177 9.53 6.53 -27.00
N VAL A 1178 10.52 6.32 -26.13
CA VAL A 1178 10.40 6.38 -24.67
C VAL A 1178 11.46 7.32 -24.10
N LEU A 1179 11.18 7.94 -22.95
CA LEU A 1179 12.15 8.82 -22.28
C LEU A 1179 13.28 8.00 -21.63
N ASP A 1180 14.53 8.37 -21.86
CA ASP A 1180 15.64 7.89 -21.03
C ASP A 1180 15.56 8.55 -19.65
N LYS A 1181 15.32 7.72 -18.62
CA LYS A 1181 15.22 8.13 -17.23
C LYS A 1181 16.51 8.77 -16.68
N SER A 1182 17.66 8.55 -17.31
CA SER A 1182 18.91 9.23 -16.92
C SER A 1182 18.84 10.74 -17.13
N SER A 1183 18.13 11.20 -18.17
CA SER A 1183 17.97 12.63 -18.50
C SER A 1183 17.12 13.43 -17.51
N LEU A 1184 16.34 12.75 -16.66
CA LEU A 1184 15.53 13.40 -15.62
C LEU A 1184 16.37 13.95 -14.46
N GLY A 1185 17.57 13.41 -14.22
CA GLY A 1185 18.44 13.84 -13.12
C GLY A 1185 18.84 15.31 -13.21
N PRO A 1186 19.46 15.75 -14.32
CA PRO A 1186 19.77 17.16 -14.55
C PRO A 1186 18.53 18.05 -14.50
N LEU A 1187 17.40 17.60 -15.06
CA LEU A 1187 16.15 18.38 -15.09
C LEU A 1187 15.55 18.61 -13.70
N LYS A 1188 15.58 17.61 -12.82
CA LYS A 1188 15.10 17.72 -11.43
C LYS A 1188 16.04 18.51 -10.51
N ASN A 1189 17.28 18.73 -10.94
CA ASN A 1189 18.27 19.54 -10.22
C ASN A 1189 18.30 21.01 -10.67
N ASP A 1190 17.56 21.37 -11.74
CA ASP A 1190 17.45 22.76 -12.18
C ASP A 1190 16.52 23.54 -11.22
N PRO A 1191 16.96 24.66 -10.62
CA PRO A 1191 16.16 25.41 -9.65
C PRO A 1191 14.89 26.04 -10.23
N THR A 1192 14.74 26.10 -11.55
CA THR A 1192 13.53 26.59 -12.22
C THR A 1192 12.45 25.51 -12.38
N VAL A 1193 12.83 24.23 -12.31
CA VAL A 1193 11.95 23.07 -12.43
C VAL A 1193 11.51 22.62 -11.05
N LYS A 1194 10.22 22.74 -10.74
CA LYS A 1194 9.65 22.31 -9.45
C LYS A 1194 9.26 20.83 -9.46
N ARG A 1195 8.79 20.34 -10.61
CA ARG A 1195 8.27 18.98 -10.78
C ARG A 1195 8.42 18.53 -12.24
N VAL A 1196 8.56 17.23 -12.45
CA VAL A 1196 8.50 16.59 -13.77
C VAL A 1196 7.67 15.32 -13.62
N ASP A 1197 6.52 15.29 -14.30
CA ASP A 1197 5.63 14.13 -14.37
C ASP A 1197 5.79 13.40 -15.71
N LEU A 1198 5.51 12.10 -15.67
CA LEU A 1198 5.57 11.19 -16.81
C LEU A 1198 4.18 10.59 -17.00
N GLU A 1199 3.45 11.09 -18.00
CA GLU A 1199 2.17 10.55 -18.41
C GLU A 1199 2.35 9.69 -19.68
N GLU A 1200 1.34 8.89 -20.03
CA GLU A 1200 1.44 7.96 -21.14
C GLU A 1200 1.63 8.73 -22.47
N GLY A 1201 2.85 8.65 -23.02
CA GLY A 1201 3.26 9.39 -24.23
C GLY A 1201 3.64 10.86 -24.02
N HIS A 1202 3.66 11.39 -22.79
CA HIS A 1202 3.90 12.82 -22.51
C HIS A 1202 4.88 13.04 -21.36
N VAL A 1203 5.75 14.05 -21.50
CA VAL A 1203 6.63 14.54 -20.44
C VAL A 1203 6.19 15.95 -20.06
N ILE A 1204 5.75 16.11 -18.81
CA ILE A 1204 5.17 17.36 -18.30
C ILE A 1204 6.16 17.98 -17.32
N ILE A 1205 6.72 19.14 -17.69
CA ILE A 1205 7.69 19.88 -16.88
C ILE A 1205 6.98 21.11 -16.28
N TYR A 1206 7.04 21.25 -14.96
CA TYR A 1206 6.43 22.35 -14.22
C TYR A 1206 7.51 23.35 -13.80
N LEU A 1207 7.40 24.59 -14.30
CA LEU A 1207 8.31 25.69 -14.01
C LEU A 1207 7.67 26.69 -13.06
N ASP A 1208 8.42 27.16 -12.06
CA ASP A 1208 8.01 28.19 -11.08
C ASP A 1208 7.41 29.44 -11.77
N GLY A 1209 8.10 29.91 -12.82
CA GLY A 1209 7.69 30.99 -13.71
C GLY A 1209 8.83 31.41 -14.65
N LEU A 1210 8.50 32.22 -15.65
CA LEU A 1210 9.45 32.78 -16.62
C LEU A 1210 9.36 34.31 -16.60
N LYS A 1211 10.51 34.97 -16.45
CA LYS A 1211 10.60 36.43 -16.52
C LYS A 1211 10.50 36.91 -17.96
N GLN A 1212 9.90 38.08 -18.15
CA GLN A 1212 9.74 38.68 -19.47
C GLN A 1212 11.11 38.82 -20.16
N LYS A 1213 11.19 38.38 -21.42
CA LYS A 1213 12.41 38.38 -22.27
C LYS A 1213 13.54 37.47 -21.81
N GLU A 1214 13.44 36.76 -20.69
CA GLU A 1214 14.37 35.69 -20.34
C GLU A 1214 14.11 34.46 -21.23
N THR A 1215 15.16 33.72 -21.58
CA THR A 1215 15.06 32.51 -22.41
C THR A 1215 15.69 31.35 -21.66
N LYS A 1216 14.92 30.28 -21.44
CA LYS A 1216 15.35 29.06 -20.75
C LYS A 1216 15.29 27.88 -21.73
N THR A 1217 16.22 26.94 -21.61
CA THR A 1217 16.31 25.78 -22.49
C THR A 1217 16.37 24.50 -21.68
N TYR A 1218 15.42 23.60 -21.90
CA TYR A 1218 15.32 22.30 -21.24
C TYR A 1218 15.59 21.19 -22.27
N SER A 1219 16.37 20.17 -21.91
CA SER A 1219 16.76 19.10 -22.85
C SER A 1219 16.39 17.72 -22.31
N LEU A 1220 15.72 16.93 -23.15
CA LEU A 1220 15.23 15.59 -22.85
C LEU A 1220 15.88 14.58 -23.79
N ALA A 1221 16.32 13.43 -23.29
CA ALA A 1221 16.82 12.34 -24.13
C ALA A 1221 15.74 11.26 -24.30
N ILE A 1222 15.39 10.96 -25.55
CA ILE A 1222 14.39 9.94 -25.91
C ILE A 1222 15.04 8.84 -26.76
N GLU A 1223 14.65 7.59 -26.51
CA GLU A 1223 15.17 6.41 -27.21
C GLU A 1223 14.05 5.67 -27.95
N GLU A 1224 14.37 5.10 -29.09
CA GLU A 1224 13.48 4.22 -29.85
C GLU A 1224 13.30 2.86 -29.12
N ASP A 1225 12.05 2.50 -28.82
CA ASP A 1225 11.67 1.17 -28.30
C ASP A 1225 10.98 0.33 -29.38
N VAL A 1226 10.04 0.95 -30.11
CA VAL A 1226 9.36 0.35 -31.26
C VAL A 1226 9.68 1.18 -32.51
N PRO A 1227 10.25 0.58 -33.57
CA PRO A 1227 10.56 1.32 -34.79
C PRO A 1227 9.28 1.69 -35.55
N VAL A 1228 9.12 2.99 -35.77
CA VAL A 1228 8.03 3.61 -36.53
C VAL A 1228 8.62 4.42 -37.69
N ARG A 1229 8.02 4.31 -38.86
CA ARG A 1229 8.37 4.99 -40.12
C ARG A 1229 7.30 6.01 -40.48
N ASN A 1230 7.67 6.97 -41.32
CA ASN A 1230 6.84 8.14 -41.66
C ASN A 1230 6.36 8.90 -40.41
N LEU A 1231 7.24 9.01 -39.40
CA LEU A 1231 6.97 9.72 -38.15
C LEU A 1231 6.43 11.12 -38.43
N LYS A 1232 5.28 11.44 -37.83
CA LYS A 1232 4.70 12.77 -37.86
C LYS A 1232 5.41 13.65 -36.82
N PRO A 1233 5.42 14.99 -36.98
CA PRO A 1233 5.95 15.88 -35.97
C PRO A 1233 5.20 15.69 -34.65
N ALA A 1234 5.94 15.63 -33.54
CA ALA A 1234 5.38 15.63 -32.20
C ALA A 1234 5.25 17.08 -31.71
N VAL A 1235 4.19 17.32 -30.93
CA VAL A 1235 3.81 18.66 -30.49
C VAL A 1235 4.42 18.96 -29.11
N VAL A 1236 5.06 20.12 -28.98
CA VAL A 1236 5.42 20.74 -27.71
C VAL A 1236 4.46 21.90 -27.48
N LYS A 1237 3.65 21.81 -26.42
CA LYS A 1237 2.75 22.87 -26.00
C LYS A 1237 3.29 23.51 -24.72
N VAL A 1238 3.48 24.83 -24.74
CA VAL A 1238 3.85 25.60 -23.54
C VAL A 1238 2.74 26.59 -23.23
N TYR A 1239 2.32 26.63 -21.98
CA TYR A 1239 1.22 27.49 -21.55
C TYR A 1239 1.42 27.92 -20.09
N ASP A 1240 0.95 29.13 -19.76
CA ASP A 1240 0.70 29.49 -18.37
C ASP A 1240 -0.47 28.64 -17.88
N TYR A 1241 -0.22 27.75 -16.92
CA TYR A 1241 -1.20 26.75 -16.49
C TYR A 1241 -2.47 27.38 -15.88
N TYR A 1242 -2.36 28.63 -15.41
CA TYR A 1242 -3.42 29.36 -14.74
C TYR A 1242 -4.05 30.47 -15.59
N GLN A 1243 -3.44 30.77 -16.74
CA GLN A 1243 -3.97 31.65 -17.75
C GLN A 1243 -3.83 30.96 -19.11
N THR A 1244 -4.72 30.01 -19.39
CA THR A 1244 -4.68 29.14 -20.59
C THR A 1244 -4.86 29.88 -21.92
N SER A 1245 -5.15 31.19 -21.91
CA SER A 1245 -5.03 32.07 -23.08
C SER A 1245 -3.58 32.34 -23.49
N ASP A 1246 -2.65 32.27 -22.54
CA ASP A 1246 -1.24 32.56 -22.73
C ASP A 1246 -0.53 31.24 -23.05
N GLU A 1247 -0.65 30.83 -24.31
CA GLU A 1247 -0.03 29.60 -24.83
C GLU A 1247 0.74 29.83 -26.12
N ALA A 1248 1.65 28.91 -26.40
CA ALA A 1248 2.26 28.74 -27.71
C ALA A 1248 2.49 27.25 -27.98
N VAL A 1249 2.58 26.90 -29.25
CA VAL A 1249 2.74 25.52 -29.72
C VAL A 1249 3.89 25.48 -30.71
N SER A 1250 4.72 24.44 -30.65
CA SER A 1250 5.81 24.19 -31.57
C SER A 1250 5.85 22.71 -31.91
N GLU A 1251 6.39 22.36 -33.07
CA GLU A 1251 6.56 20.96 -33.49
C GLU A 1251 8.03 20.56 -33.46
N TYR A 1252 8.31 19.28 -33.27
CA TYR A 1252 9.63 18.70 -33.51
C TYR A 1252 9.52 17.37 -34.25
N SER A 1253 10.51 17.07 -35.07
CA SER A 1253 10.57 15.85 -35.89
C SER A 1253 11.86 15.10 -35.63
N SER A 1254 11.87 13.79 -35.92
CA SER A 1254 13.10 13.01 -35.82
C SER A 1254 14.07 13.38 -36.96
N PRO A 1255 15.31 13.83 -36.67
CA PRO A 1255 16.33 14.03 -37.69
C PRO A 1255 16.84 12.70 -38.27
N CYS A 1256 16.54 11.55 -37.65
CA CYS A 1256 16.94 10.21 -38.12
C CYS A 1256 15.93 9.61 -39.12
N ALA A 1257 15.46 10.44 -40.06
CA ALA A 1257 14.45 10.09 -41.05
C ALA A 1257 14.90 8.94 -41.98
N GLU A 1258 13.97 8.04 -42.29
CA GLU A 1258 14.01 7.04 -43.37
C GLU A 1258 12.90 7.35 -44.37
#